data_AF-A0A0D1Z681-F1
#
_entry.id   AF-A0A0D1Z681-F1
#
_cell.length_a   1.000
_cell.length_b   1.000
_cell.length_c   1.000
_cell.angle_alpha   90.00
_cell.angle_beta   90.00
_cell.angle_gamma   90.00
#
_symmetry.space_group_name_H-M   'P 1'
#
loop_
_entity.id
_entity.type
_entity.pdbx_description
1 polymer ?
#
loop_
_entity_poly.entity_id
_entity_poly.type
_entity_poly.pdbx_seq_one_letter_code
_entity_poly.pdbx_strand_id
1 'polypeptide(L)'
;MAAGEGVRCRAARACKRCHVKRIKCDAIEGGMPCTGCQQAENSECSLMPSNRGTYIRAASRRARHQQAERVRSSILRSTAVPRDTDYQRFVAAEATTEEQYADHQPSRNPDPMAGTMVSRGINRGGRGLNSVASPLDRRATSPASGADDTNSPVLDLATTGPESSHREPSWTTMFDGLFDNLSHNQKAALDKCSITYLGESFPLGMVLEEVNEGGRTRLHHPGPPVSEPSVVEEPSGQRHPSHMQPEDIAYLKAKGAFTFPDADKLDALVTTYLGRVYPLYPIVNRQEFIRQYEADEVPAMLLHAVCSIAATFCDLALIHRAGFSSRLDARLASYRKAKALFEVGYETDKIVQLQSAVYMTFWGGGPTNHWNYFSWIGTAVTIAESLGIHRSMANADMDVSDRSLLKRLWWTLVNRDAHCQSLVGRPFRINQEQVDIEPLVPEDFEEDMRSPEFKSHPLRTAFALYQIHMSRLSLILKDIVNARFRPGRLQSRAAVLYDKLLRWRHELPGELQWVDGDANLDVFVLCLCTSYNHHLILLHQDQPPMGGLASTTQENSLLKRSIPSPGIAARNITCLVYTIYAKSNPLCIPHETFQGVFLAEAVMFTQMKASDLMTAQHGRAALSACQMLWHAVLETWDASPWILRLFDHLVGRLGLPSDRQNDPSWVATAINLLTASVVREASKEIQTGHHVQLDWPLHNQEFPGYNRKPFEHKIIDHKPLGICGFDDEIHMNTQSGSQWDGLKHDGYGNGRNVFYNGLTYQEASRSTTNGTHNWCERGGIVGRGILVDMVRFYERRDGQAPDPWTRYEIPLDDLQTALKDQGTVPRQGDIFMIRSGYVKRHNEASSKEREACTFGIGKPAIGVAADEETVRWMYDQHFAAHVGDTVAFEAWPPSPARDYSFHNWSLVWWGTPLGELWDLESLAVACERHGRWSFFFTSAPLHVKGGVASPPCAIAIF
;
A
#
# COMPACT_ATOMS: atom_id res chain seq x y z
N MET A 1 4.41 -41.33 36.16
CA MET A 1 5.54 -40.44 36.50
C MET A 1 6.50 -40.39 35.32
N ALA A 2 6.51 -39.29 34.58
CA ALA A 2 7.59 -38.82 33.71
C ALA A 2 7.32 -37.32 33.49
N ALA A 3 8.27 -36.47 33.89
CA ALA A 3 8.14 -35.02 33.95
C ALA A 3 8.35 -34.38 32.56
N GLY A 4 7.52 -33.39 32.21
CA GLY A 4 7.64 -32.61 30.99
C GLY A 4 8.76 -31.57 31.07
N GLU A 5 9.56 -31.49 30.00
CA GLU A 5 10.55 -30.43 29.81
C GLU A 5 9.87 -29.14 29.33
N GLY A 6 9.74 -28.16 30.24
CA GLY A 6 9.32 -26.81 29.91
C GLY A 6 10.47 -25.98 29.34
N VAL A 7 10.23 -25.32 28.20
CA VAL A 7 11.12 -24.33 27.59
C VAL A 7 11.38 -23.19 28.59
N ARG A 8 12.63 -23.05 29.07
CA ARG A 8 13.05 -22.01 30.03
C ARG A 8 13.41 -20.70 29.31
N CYS A 9 12.64 -19.64 29.57
CA CYS A 9 12.90 -18.28 29.09
C CYS A 9 14.15 -17.65 29.74
N ARG A 10 14.80 -16.72 29.03
CA ARG A 10 15.95 -15.95 29.54
C ARG A 10 15.42 -14.70 30.26
N ALA A 11 15.69 -14.55 31.55
CA ALA A 11 15.22 -13.41 32.33
C ALA A 11 15.71 -12.06 31.76
N ALA A 12 14.82 -11.07 31.70
CA ALA A 12 15.08 -9.77 31.07
C ALA A 12 16.15 -8.90 31.77
N ARG A 13 16.47 -9.16 33.05
CA ARG A 13 17.60 -8.54 33.78
C ARG A 13 18.24 -9.57 34.71
N ALA A 14 19.57 -9.59 34.75
CA ALA A 14 20.34 -10.41 35.68
C ALA A 14 20.74 -9.62 36.93
N CYS A 15 21.01 -10.32 38.04
CA CYS A 15 21.65 -9.73 39.21
C CYS A 15 23.12 -9.36 38.90
N LYS A 16 23.71 -8.45 39.69
CA LYS A 16 25.07 -7.95 39.48
C LYS A 16 26.09 -9.08 39.31
N ARG A 17 26.09 -10.07 40.21
CA ARG A 17 27.02 -11.21 40.17
C ARG A 17 26.84 -12.08 38.93
N CYS A 18 25.62 -12.49 38.62
CA CYS A 18 25.36 -13.34 37.46
C CYS A 18 25.67 -12.62 36.14
N HIS A 19 25.44 -11.31 36.07
CA HIS A 19 25.84 -10.49 34.93
C HIS A 19 27.37 -10.44 34.76
N VAL A 20 28.12 -10.14 35.82
CA VAL A 20 29.59 -10.09 35.79
C VAL A 20 30.19 -11.46 35.43
N LYS A 21 29.66 -12.55 35.97
CA LYS A 21 30.11 -13.90 35.65
C LYS A 21 29.56 -14.45 34.32
N ARG A 22 28.71 -13.68 33.61
CA ARG A 22 28.03 -14.08 32.37
C ARG A 22 27.28 -15.42 32.47
N ILE A 23 26.71 -15.71 33.64
CA ILE A 23 25.92 -16.92 33.90
C ILE A 23 24.41 -16.60 33.94
N LYS A 24 23.57 -17.61 33.68
CA LYS A 24 22.11 -17.44 33.68
C LYS A 24 21.63 -16.98 35.08
N CYS A 25 20.69 -16.05 35.08
CA CYS A 25 20.10 -15.49 36.29
C CYS A 25 18.59 -15.61 36.20
N ASP A 26 17.97 -16.07 37.28
CA ASP A 26 16.53 -16.24 37.44
C ASP A 26 15.95 -15.27 38.48
N ALA A 27 16.70 -14.23 38.89
CA ALA A 27 16.32 -13.29 39.95
C ALA A 27 14.94 -12.63 39.76
N ILE A 28 14.47 -12.47 38.51
CA ILE A 28 13.15 -11.89 38.20
C ILE A 28 12.02 -12.90 38.37
N GLU A 29 12.27 -14.18 38.08
CA GLU A 29 11.25 -15.25 38.09
C GLU A 29 11.24 -16.01 39.42
N GLY A 30 12.42 -16.31 39.98
CA GLY A 30 12.62 -17.09 41.21
C GLY A 30 12.83 -16.27 42.48
N GLY A 31 12.86 -14.94 42.40
CA GLY A 31 13.08 -14.05 43.54
C GLY A 31 14.56 -13.81 43.88
N MET A 32 14.81 -12.97 44.89
CA MET A 32 16.14 -12.64 45.38
C MET A 32 16.34 -13.22 46.78
N PRO A 33 17.43 -13.98 47.03
CA PRO A 33 18.54 -14.25 46.11
C PRO A 33 18.17 -15.23 44.98
N CYS A 34 18.74 -15.01 43.79
CA CYS A 34 18.52 -15.90 42.65
C CYS A 34 19.20 -17.26 42.90
N THR A 35 18.77 -18.32 42.21
CA THR A 35 19.24 -19.69 42.47
C THR A 35 20.77 -19.80 42.38
N GLY A 36 21.38 -19.15 41.38
CA GLY A 36 22.84 -19.11 41.22
C GLY A 36 23.59 -18.29 42.29
N CYS A 37 22.93 -17.35 42.98
CA CYS A 37 23.51 -16.65 44.12
C CYS A 37 23.29 -17.42 45.43
N GLN A 38 22.16 -18.11 45.56
CA GLN A 38 21.85 -18.95 46.72
C GLN A 38 22.78 -20.16 46.79
N GLN A 39 23.02 -20.84 45.66
CA GLN A 39 23.99 -21.94 45.56
C GLN A 39 25.43 -21.50 45.81
N ALA A 40 25.73 -20.22 45.63
CA ALA A 40 27.06 -19.67 45.82
C ALA A 40 27.21 -18.89 47.13
N GLU A 41 26.27 -19.09 48.07
CA GLU A 41 26.20 -18.47 49.40
C GLU A 41 26.41 -16.95 49.38
N ASN A 42 25.96 -16.31 48.29
CA ASN A 42 26.09 -14.86 48.14
C ASN A 42 24.85 -14.16 48.72
N SER A 43 25.02 -13.54 49.88
CA SER A 43 23.99 -12.73 50.54
C SER A 43 23.64 -11.44 49.77
N GLU A 44 24.54 -10.94 48.91
CA GLU A 44 24.31 -9.74 48.11
C GLU A 44 23.83 -10.03 46.68
N CYS A 45 22.60 -10.55 46.56
CA CYS A 45 21.94 -10.69 45.27
C CYS A 45 21.06 -9.47 44.95
N SER A 46 21.58 -8.51 44.20
CA SER A 46 20.83 -7.31 43.76
C SER A 46 20.74 -7.20 42.23
N LEU A 47 19.56 -6.81 41.73
CA LEU A 47 19.34 -6.55 40.30
C LEU A 47 20.11 -5.30 39.85
N MET A 48 20.66 -5.34 38.63
CA MET A 48 21.31 -4.16 38.06
C MET A 48 20.28 -3.06 37.76
N PRO A 49 20.46 -1.81 38.23
CA PRO A 49 19.59 -0.69 37.87
C PRO A 49 19.66 -0.42 36.35
N SER A 50 18.52 -0.06 35.76
CA SER A 50 18.42 0.30 34.34
C SER A 50 18.84 1.76 34.14
N ASN A 51 19.77 2.03 33.23
CA ASN A 51 20.19 3.39 32.86
C ASN A 51 19.17 4.13 31.96
N ARG A 52 17.98 3.56 31.73
CA ARG A 52 16.87 4.25 31.07
C ARG A 52 15.89 4.74 32.14
N GLY A 53 15.69 6.06 32.17
CA GLY A 53 15.06 6.84 33.23
C GLY A 53 13.68 6.38 33.71
N THR A 54 13.46 6.65 34.99
CA THR A 54 12.28 6.39 35.81
C THR A 54 11.12 7.34 35.49
N TYR A 55 9.96 6.78 35.12
CA TYR A 55 8.65 7.34 35.48
C TYR A 55 7.84 6.26 36.22
N ILE A 56 7.43 6.58 37.46
CA ILE A 56 6.65 5.71 38.34
C ILE A 56 5.17 5.90 38.02
N ARG A 57 4.49 4.86 37.49
CA ARG A 57 3.02 4.74 37.53
C ARG A 57 2.60 3.29 37.73
N ALA A 58 2.61 2.81 38.99
CA ALA A 58 1.92 1.56 39.34
C ALA A 58 1.65 1.43 40.85
N ALA A 59 0.58 2.07 41.36
CA ALA A 59 -0.05 1.67 42.62
C ALA A 59 -1.60 1.68 42.60
N SER A 60 -2.26 2.20 41.55
CA SER A 60 -3.74 2.32 41.55
C SER A 60 -4.49 1.25 40.73
N ARG A 61 -3.80 0.33 40.03
CA ARG A 61 -4.46 -0.69 39.17
C ARG A 61 -4.78 -2.02 39.87
N ARG A 62 -4.04 -2.42 40.91
CA ARG A 62 -4.29 -3.71 41.60
C ARG A 62 -5.50 -3.67 42.55
N ALA A 63 -5.81 -2.51 43.14
CA ALA A 63 -6.98 -2.36 44.03
C ALA A 63 -8.32 -2.39 43.25
N ARG A 64 -8.36 -1.88 42.01
CA ARG A 64 -9.60 -1.85 41.20
C ARG A 64 -9.98 -3.21 40.62
N HIS A 65 -9.00 -4.07 40.35
CA HIS A 65 -9.26 -5.39 39.76
C HIS A 65 -9.87 -6.36 40.79
N GLN A 66 -9.42 -6.32 42.05
CA GLN A 66 -9.97 -7.15 43.14
C GLN A 66 -11.39 -6.73 43.55
N GLN A 67 -11.75 -5.46 43.36
CA GLN A 67 -13.10 -4.97 43.62
C GLN A 67 -14.07 -5.30 42.48
N ALA A 68 -13.61 -5.34 41.22
CA ALA A 68 -14.41 -5.75 40.07
C ALA A 68 -14.73 -7.26 40.06
N GLU A 69 -13.83 -8.12 40.52
CA GLU A 69 -14.07 -9.56 40.63
C GLU A 69 -15.09 -9.93 41.71
N ARG A 70 -15.12 -9.22 42.84
CA ARG A 70 -16.12 -9.44 43.91
C ARG A 70 -17.55 -9.07 43.48
N VAL A 71 -17.70 -8.01 42.68
CA VAL A 71 -19.00 -7.61 42.13
C VAL A 71 -19.48 -8.63 41.08
N ARG A 72 -18.58 -9.18 40.27
CA ARG A 72 -18.91 -10.17 39.23
C ARG A 72 -19.37 -11.51 39.81
N SER A 73 -18.82 -11.95 40.96
CA SER A 73 -19.27 -13.16 41.66
C SER A 73 -20.63 -13.01 42.36
N SER A 74 -21.04 -11.78 42.67
CA SER A 74 -22.32 -11.48 43.33
C SER A 74 -23.50 -11.48 42.34
N ILE A 75 -23.26 -11.09 41.09
CA ILE A 75 -24.31 -10.96 40.06
C ILE A 75 -24.69 -12.34 39.48
N LEU A 76 -23.75 -13.29 39.46
CA LEU A 76 -23.98 -14.66 38.95
C LEU A 76 -24.76 -15.59 39.90
N ARG A 77 -25.18 -15.12 41.08
CA ARG A 77 -25.98 -15.91 42.05
C ARG A 77 -27.47 -15.54 42.13
N SER A 78 -27.94 -14.55 41.36
CA SER A 78 -29.31 -14.02 41.51
C SER A 78 -30.28 -14.31 40.37
N THR A 79 -29.92 -15.09 39.34
CA THR A 79 -30.85 -15.44 38.26
C THR A 79 -30.79 -16.93 37.96
N ALA A 80 -31.53 -17.70 38.76
CA ALA A 80 -31.85 -19.10 38.49
C ALA A 80 -33.36 -19.29 38.70
N VAL A 81 -34.10 -19.50 37.60
CA VAL A 81 -35.47 -20.04 37.60
C VAL A 81 -35.57 -21.03 36.40
N PRO A 82 -36.31 -22.15 36.54
CA PRO A 82 -35.96 -23.44 35.95
C PRO A 82 -36.44 -23.68 34.51
N ARG A 83 -35.81 -24.66 33.87
CA ARG A 83 -36.21 -25.27 32.60
C ARG A 83 -37.47 -26.12 32.80
N ASP A 84 -38.44 -25.94 31.90
CA ASP A 84 -39.40 -26.99 31.56
C ASP A 84 -39.47 -27.17 30.04
N THR A 85 -39.56 -28.43 29.66
CA THR A 85 -39.55 -29.03 28.33
C THR A 85 -40.92 -28.98 27.68
N ASP A 86 -41.01 -28.64 26.38
CA ASP A 86 -41.60 -29.51 25.34
C ASP A 86 -42.00 -28.75 24.06
N TYR A 87 -42.07 -29.53 22.98
CA TYR A 87 -42.76 -29.30 21.71
C TYR A 87 -42.09 -28.43 20.63
N GLN A 88 -41.21 -29.12 19.87
CA GLN A 88 -41.32 -29.09 18.41
C GLN A 88 -42.76 -29.42 18.00
N ARG A 89 -43.41 -28.58 17.18
CA ARG A 89 -44.35 -29.02 16.12
C ARG A 89 -44.84 -27.87 15.24
N PHE A 90 -44.63 -28.07 13.94
CA PHE A 90 -45.33 -27.51 12.77
C PHE A 90 -45.10 -26.05 12.36
N VAL A 91 -44.23 -25.90 11.36
CA VAL A 91 -44.43 -25.00 10.21
C VAL A 91 -45.06 -25.85 9.11
N ALA A 92 -46.27 -25.49 8.66
CA ALA A 92 -46.78 -25.84 7.34
C ALA A 92 -47.97 -24.96 6.94
N ALA A 93 -47.96 -24.55 5.67
CA ALA A 93 -49.08 -24.22 4.79
C ALA A 93 -49.72 -22.82 4.86
N GLU A 94 -49.37 -22.04 3.83
CA GLU A 94 -50.25 -21.48 2.79
C GLU A 94 -51.46 -20.59 3.17
N ALA A 95 -51.32 -19.32 2.77
CA ALA A 95 -52.13 -18.58 1.79
C ALA A 95 -53.66 -18.46 1.92
N THR A 96 -54.11 -17.23 1.58
CA THR A 96 -55.38 -16.78 0.98
C THR A 96 -56.42 -16.04 1.83
N THR A 97 -56.78 -14.87 1.29
CA THR A 97 -58.11 -14.21 1.17
C THR A 97 -58.80 -13.48 2.34
N GLU A 98 -59.00 -12.17 2.08
CA GLU A 98 -60.25 -11.38 2.09
C GLU A 98 -61.10 -11.15 3.36
N GLU A 99 -61.33 -9.85 3.58
CA GLU A 99 -62.61 -9.16 3.84
C GLU A 99 -63.37 -9.26 5.19
N GLN A 100 -63.55 -8.06 5.76
CA GLN A 100 -64.83 -7.41 6.14
C GLN A 100 -65.47 -7.58 7.55
N TYR A 101 -65.75 -6.39 8.10
CA TYR A 101 -66.91 -5.91 8.88
C TYR A 101 -67.20 -6.35 10.34
N ALA A 102 -67.22 -5.30 11.19
CA ALA A 102 -68.31 -4.85 12.05
C ALA A 102 -68.46 -5.33 13.52
N ASP A 103 -68.49 -4.30 14.37
CA ASP A 103 -69.37 -4.04 15.52
C ASP A 103 -69.34 -4.94 16.78
N HIS A 104 -69.01 -4.33 17.92
CA HIS A 104 -70.04 -3.94 18.91
C HIS A 104 -69.43 -3.21 20.13
N GLN A 105 -69.87 -1.97 20.32
CA GLN A 105 -70.03 -1.27 21.62
C GLN A 105 -71.21 -1.90 22.40
N PRO A 106 -71.45 -1.65 23.74
CA PRO A 106 -71.56 -0.30 24.32
C PRO A 106 -71.30 -0.04 25.83
N SER A 107 -71.04 1.25 26.10
CA SER A 107 -71.52 2.14 27.19
C SER A 107 -71.31 1.81 28.69
N ARG A 108 -70.80 2.79 29.46
CA ARG A 108 -71.61 3.79 30.21
C ARG A 108 -70.74 4.73 31.07
N ASN A 109 -70.91 6.03 30.84
CA ASN A 109 -70.67 7.16 31.76
C ASN A 109 -71.82 7.24 32.80
N PRO A 110 -71.74 7.99 33.94
CA PRO A 110 -71.45 9.44 33.94
C PRO A 110 -70.78 10.10 35.18
N ASP A 111 -70.24 11.29 34.88
CA ASP A 111 -69.96 12.51 35.69
C ASP A 111 -71.08 12.92 36.70
N PRO A 112 -70.89 13.87 37.68
CA PRO A 112 -70.53 15.29 37.38
C PRO A 112 -69.94 16.27 38.45
N MET A 113 -69.47 17.43 37.93
CA MET A 113 -69.64 18.86 38.35
C MET A 113 -68.77 19.58 39.43
N ALA A 114 -67.94 20.52 38.92
CA ALA A 114 -67.90 22.00 39.14
C ALA A 114 -67.40 22.70 40.44
N GLY A 115 -66.48 23.70 40.26
CA GLY A 115 -66.68 25.07 40.81
C GLY A 115 -65.56 25.84 41.56
N THR A 116 -64.87 26.77 40.83
CA THR A 116 -64.59 28.22 41.15
C THR A 116 -63.51 28.72 42.17
N MET A 117 -62.52 29.45 41.61
CA MET A 117 -61.82 30.74 41.94
C MET A 117 -61.39 31.23 43.37
N VAL A 118 -60.24 31.95 43.42
CA VAL A 118 -60.02 33.38 43.86
C VAL A 118 -58.69 33.63 44.67
N SER A 119 -57.75 34.36 44.03
CA SER A 119 -56.92 35.54 44.46
C SER A 119 -55.79 35.58 45.52
N ARG A 120 -54.70 36.26 45.06
CA ARG A 120 -53.88 37.39 45.64
C ARG A 120 -52.82 37.15 46.75
N GLY A 121 -51.55 37.43 46.41
CA GLY A 121 -50.91 38.71 46.80
C GLY A 121 -49.56 38.73 47.56
N ILE A 122 -48.53 39.31 46.89
CA ILE A 122 -47.67 40.44 47.37
C ILE A 122 -46.40 40.20 48.24
N ASN A 123 -45.23 40.41 47.58
CA ASN A 123 -44.03 41.24 47.88
C ASN A 123 -42.91 40.96 48.91
N ARG A 124 -41.71 41.31 48.39
CA ARG A 124 -40.50 41.96 49.00
C ARG A 124 -39.64 41.11 49.94
N GLY A 125 -38.30 41.10 49.89
CA GLY A 125 -37.29 41.83 49.13
C GLY A 125 -36.02 42.00 49.98
N GLY A 126 -34.81 41.92 49.37
CA GLY A 126 -33.62 42.65 49.84
C GLY A 126 -32.39 41.86 50.35
N ARG A 127 -31.31 41.89 49.54
CA ARG A 127 -29.86 42.22 49.80
C ARG A 127 -29.20 41.71 51.11
N GLY A 128 -27.95 41.23 51.17
CA GLY A 128 -26.84 41.11 50.21
C GLY A 128 -25.50 40.79 50.93
N LEU A 129 -24.48 40.45 50.11
CA LEU A 129 -23.00 40.62 50.29
C LEU A 129 -22.13 39.63 51.13
N ASN A 130 -21.18 39.04 50.37
CA ASN A 130 -19.73 38.90 50.60
C ASN A 130 -19.08 37.70 51.35
N SER A 131 -18.55 36.78 50.52
CA SER A 131 -17.11 36.49 50.35
C SER A 131 -16.41 35.35 51.13
N VAL A 132 -15.49 34.71 50.38
CA VAL A 132 -14.23 34.01 50.76
C VAL A 132 -14.26 32.48 50.95
N ALA A 133 -13.58 31.83 49.99
CA ALA A 133 -12.68 30.67 50.03
C ALA A 133 -13.07 29.32 50.69
N SER A 134 -12.91 28.26 49.87
CA SER A 134 -12.65 26.85 50.22
C SER A 134 -11.42 26.70 51.15
N PRO A 135 -11.21 25.58 51.93
CA PRO A 135 -11.22 24.22 51.37
C PRO A 135 -11.48 22.99 52.30
N LEU A 136 -11.59 21.82 51.65
CA LEU A 136 -11.25 20.44 52.08
C LEU A 136 -12.19 19.60 52.99
N ASP A 137 -12.60 18.46 52.40
CA ASP A 137 -12.69 17.09 52.93
C ASP A 137 -13.34 16.80 54.31
N ARG A 138 -14.43 16.01 54.30
CA ARG A 138 -14.44 14.60 54.80
C ARG A 138 -15.82 13.94 54.75
N ARG A 139 -15.77 12.62 54.55
CA ARG A 139 -16.87 11.65 54.45
C ARG A 139 -17.59 11.35 55.78
N ALA A 140 -18.86 10.98 55.59
CA ALA A 140 -19.67 9.98 56.29
C ALA A 140 -20.27 10.35 57.66
N THR A 141 -21.61 10.41 57.76
CA THR A 141 -22.50 9.32 58.23
C THR A 141 -23.93 9.85 58.39
N SER A 142 -24.94 9.13 57.86
CA SER A 142 -26.35 9.26 58.27
C SER A 142 -26.58 8.56 59.63
N PRO A 143 -27.67 8.86 60.36
CA PRO A 143 -28.94 8.16 60.11
C PRO A 143 -30.21 9.03 60.18
N ALA A 144 -31.30 8.40 59.75
CA ALA A 144 -32.60 8.94 59.34
C ALA A 144 -33.58 9.28 60.47
N SER A 145 -34.62 10.07 60.12
CA SER A 145 -36.03 9.83 60.51
C SER A 145 -37.04 10.74 59.76
N GLY A 146 -37.94 10.12 58.98
CA GLY A 146 -39.32 10.52 58.60
C GLY A 146 -39.54 11.78 57.74
N ALA A 147 -40.56 11.93 56.90
CA ALA A 147 -41.59 11.09 56.29
C ALA A 147 -42.23 11.95 55.16
N ASP A 148 -42.86 11.29 54.18
CA ASP A 148 -43.88 11.75 53.22
C ASP A 148 -43.59 12.81 52.10
N ASP A 149 -43.56 12.25 50.89
CA ASP A 149 -44.43 12.52 49.72
C ASP A 149 -44.52 13.87 48.98
N THR A 150 -44.17 13.76 47.69
CA THR A 150 -44.81 14.32 46.49
C THR A 150 -44.46 15.73 45.96
N ASN A 151 -44.09 15.70 44.67
CA ASN A 151 -44.15 16.72 43.61
C ASN A 151 -43.19 17.93 43.60
N SER A 152 -42.25 17.81 42.64
CA SER A 152 -41.25 18.75 42.13
C SER A 152 -41.79 20.13 41.75
N PRO A 153 -41.02 21.21 42.00
CA PRO A 153 -41.26 22.52 41.42
C PRO A 153 -40.55 22.66 40.06
N VAL A 154 -41.23 23.35 39.13
CA VAL A 154 -40.67 23.91 37.89
C VAL A 154 -39.64 24.99 38.26
N LEU A 155 -38.43 24.91 37.72
CA LEU A 155 -37.38 25.91 37.90
C LEU A 155 -37.12 26.65 36.58
N ASP A 156 -37.58 27.90 36.53
CA ASP A 156 -37.13 28.94 35.61
C ASP A 156 -35.64 29.23 35.87
N LEU A 157 -34.79 29.14 34.83
CA LEU A 157 -33.36 29.45 34.94
C LEU A 157 -32.92 30.43 33.84
N ALA A 158 -33.34 31.69 33.98
CA ALA A 158 -32.61 32.81 33.42
C ALA A 158 -31.50 33.21 34.41
N THR A 159 -30.26 32.80 34.16
CA THR A 159 -29.08 33.29 34.88
C THR A 159 -28.12 33.99 33.94
N THR A 160 -27.94 35.28 34.21
CA THR A 160 -26.89 36.17 33.72
C THR A 160 -25.52 35.72 34.27
N GLY A 161 -24.62 35.37 33.36
CA GLY A 161 -23.19 35.10 33.57
C GLY A 161 -22.37 35.74 32.44
N PRO A 162 -21.03 35.87 32.55
CA PRO A 162 -20.22 36.66 31.62
C PRO A 162 -20.40 36.15 30.19
N GLU A 163 -20.50 37.08 29.25
CA GLU A 163 -20.78 36.86 27.82
C GLU A 163 -19.85 35.81 27.20
N SER A 164 -20.25 34.53 27.26
CA SER A 164 -19.76 33.48 26.39
C SER A 164 -20.77 33.34 25.26
N SER A 165 -20.65 34.19 24.24
CA SER A 165 -21.55 34.20 23.09
C SER A 165 -21.21 33.09 22.10
N HIS A 166 -21.44 31.84 22.50
CA HIS A 166 -21.82 30.78 21.57
C HIS A 166 -23.32 30.57 21.76
N ARG A 167 -24.15 31.28 20.98
CA ARG A 167 -25.54 30.86 20.78
C ARG A 167 -25.54 29.85 19.64
N GLU A 168 -25.21 28.60 19.95
CA GLU A 168 -25.69 27.50 19.09
C GLU A 168 -27.22 27.64 18.99
N PRO A 169 -27.82 27.46 17.79
CA PRO A 169 -29.27 27.45 17.68
C PRO A 169 -29.81 26.39 18.62
N SER A 170 -30.51 26.81 19.68
CA SER A 170 -31.01 25.89 20.67
C SER A 170 -32.12 25.03 20.05
N TRP A 171 -32.45 23.91 20.69
CA TRP A 171 -33.66 23.16 20.34
C TRP A 171 -34.90 24.08 20.28
N THR A 172 -34.95 25.13 21.12
CA THR A 172 -35.99 26.16 21.09
C THR A 172 -35.98 26.92 19.76
N THR A 173 -34.83 27.43 19.30
CA THR A 173 -34.73 28.16 18.01
C THR A 173 -35.09 27.27 16.82
N MET A 174 -34.71 25.99 16.85
CA MET A 174 -35.10 25.01 15.85
C MET A 174 -36.62 24.78 15.85
N PHE A 175 -37.24 24.64 17.03
CA PHE A 175 -38.68 24.47 17.15
C PHE A 175 -39.47 25.73 16.81
N ASP A 176 -39.00 26.91 17.18
CA ASP A 176 -39.62 28.18 16.80
C ASP A 176 -39.69 28.29 15.27
N GLY A 177 -38.58 28.01 14.57
CA GLY A 177 -38.58 27.97 13.09
C GLY A 177 -39.46 26.88 12.50
N LEU A 178 -39.54 25.71 13.15
CA LEU A 178 -40.44 24.63 12.74
C LEU A 178 -41.91 25.04 12.88
N PHE A 179 -42.28 25.67 13.99
CA PHE A 179 -43.64 26.13 14.28
C PHE A 179 -44.04 27.32 13.40
N ASP A 180 -43.13 28.26 13.14
CA ASP A 180 -43.36 29.38 12.23
C ASP A 180 -43.69 28.86 10.81
N ASN A 181 -42.92 27.89 10.31
CA ASN A 181 -43.17 27.24 9.02
C ASN A 181 -44.52 26.49 8.97
N LEU A 182 -44.91 25.81 10.05
CA LEU A 182 -46.21 25.15 10.17
C LEU A 182 -47.37 26.16 10.21
N SER A 183 -47.18 27.31 10.87
CA SER A 183 -48.21 28.34 11.01
C SER A 183 -48.51 29.11 9.70
N HIS A 184 -47.52 29.26 8.82
CA HIS A 184 -47.64 30.03 7.59
C HIS A 184 -48.13 29.26 6.36
N ASN A 185 -48.38 27.95 6.48
CA ASN A 185 -48.85 27.08 5.37
C ASN A 185 -48.00 27.20 4.09
N GLN A 186 -46.74 27.60 4.23
CA GLN A 186 -45.79 27.70 3.13
C GLN A 186 -45.12 26.34 2.97
N LYS A 187 -45.26 25.72 1.80
CA LYS A 187 -44.33 24.67 1.36
C LYS A 187 -42.96 25.31 1.13
N ALA A 188 -42.21 25.54 2.20
CA ALA A 188 -40.84 25.98 2.10
C ALA A 188 -40.02 24.84 1.49
N ALA A 189 -39.38 25.11 0.34
CA ALA A 189 -38.44 24.18 -0.26
C ALA A 189 -37.31 23.88 0.73
N LEU A 190 -36.97 22.60 0.87
CA LEU A 190 -35.85 22.13 1.69
C LEU A 190 -34.55 22.51 1.00
N ASP A 191 -33.81 23.44 1.62
CA ASP A 191 -32.41 23.71 1.28
C ASP A 191 -31.51 22.61 1.88
N LYS A 192 -30.58 22.09 1.06
CA LYS A 192 -29.61 21.05 1.46
C LYS A 192 -28.74 21.47 2.65
N CYS A 193 -28.48 22.77 2.81
CA CYS A 193 -27.64 23.30 3.88
C CYS A 193 -28.41 23.46 5.20
N SER A 194 -29.75 23.40 5.17
CA SER A 194 -30.62 23.56 6.33
C SER A 194 -31.56 22.36 6.53
N ILE A 195 -31.06 21.13 6.43
CA ILE A 195 -31.85 19.92 6.73
C ILE A 195 -31.73 19.57 8.20
N THR A 196 -32.87 19.39 8.88
CA THR A 196 -32.94 18.79 10.21
C THR A 196 -33.61 17.42 10.14
N TYR A 197 -32.86 16.39 10.51
CA TYR A 197 -33.36 15.03 10.63
C TYR A 197 -33.91 14.77 12.03
N LEU A 198 -35.15 14.29 12.10
CA LEU A 198 -35.77 13.80 13.34
C LEU A 198 -35.93 12.29 13.23
N GLY A 199 -35.25 11.56 14.12
CA GLY A 199 -35.29 10.11 14.14
C GLY A 199 -36.67 9.56 14.49
N GLU A 200 -37.02 8.39 13.94
CA GLU A 200 -38.33 7.74 14.14
C GLU A 200 -38.61 7.37 15.61
N SER A 201 -37.55 7.19 16.42
CA SER A 201 -37.66 6.93 17.86
C SER A 201 -37.80 8.21 18.70
N PHE A 202 -37.71 9.39 18.08
CA PHE A 202 -37.89 10.66 18.76
C PHE A 202 -39.39 10.90 18.99
N PRO A 203 -39.87 11.05 20.24
CA PRO A 203 -41.31 11.16 20.52
C PRO A 203 -42.02 12.31 19.78
N LEU A 204 -41.28 13.34 19.36
CA LEU A 204 -41.85 14.44 18.59
C LEU A 204 -42.28 14.03 17.17
N GLY A 205 -41.68 12.98 16.58
CA GLY A 205 -42.13 12.44 15.30
C GLY A 205 -43.61 12.05 15.35
N MET A 206 -44.04 11.43 16.45
CA MET A 206 -45.45 11.08 16.70
C MET A 206 -46.35 12.32 16.80
N VAL A 207 -45.87 13.38 17.44
CA VAL A 207 -46.62 14.64 17.58
C VAL A 207 -46.74 15.37 16.23
N LEU A 208 -45.66 15.38 15.43
CA LEU A 208 -45.65 16.02 14.12
C LEU A 208 -46.48 15.24 13.08
N GLU A 209 -46.61 13.91 13.22
CA GLU A 209 -47.52 13.09 12.42
C GLU A 209 -48.99 13.48 12.62
N GLU A 210 -49.41 13.78 13.85
CA GLU A 210 -50.79 14.24 14.15
C GLU A 210 -51.11 15.60 13.54
N VAL A 211 -50.09 16.44 13.33
CA VAL A 211 -50.23 17.79 12.74
C VAL A 211 -50.18 17.76 11.20
N ASN A 212 -49.66 16.69 10.59
CA ASN A 212 -49.46 16.59 9.15
C ASN A 212 -50.71 15.98 8.46
N GLU A 213 -51.41 16.73 7.60
CA GLU A 213 -52.67 16.34 6.95
C GLU A 213 -52.58 15.20 5.89
N GLY A 214 -51.57 14.32 5.96
CA GLY A 214 -51.27 13.33 4.92
C GLY A 214 -50.89 11.92 5.38
N GLY A 215 -50.91 11.61 6.68
CA GLY A 215 -50.76 10.24 7.20
C GLY A 215 -49.39 9.55 6.98
N ARG A 216 -48.35 10.28 6.57
CA ARG A 216 -46.96 9.78 6.50
C ARG A 216 -46.01 10.65 7.31
N THR A 217 -45.16 10.01 8.10
CA THR A 217 -44.08 10.64 8.87
C THR A 217 -43.12 11.37 7.94
N ARG A 218 -43.01 12.70 8.06
CA ARG A 218 -41.97 13.47 7.40
C ARG A 218 -40.71 13.36 8.24
N LEU A 219 -39.61 12.83 7.69
CA LEU A 219 -38.33 12.67 8.40
C LEU A 219 -37.37 13.86 8.22
N HIS A 220 -37.55 14.62 7.14
CA HIS A 220 -36.72 15.76 6.76
C HIS A 220 -37.51 17.05 6.95
N HIS A 221 -37.07 17.88 7.90
CA HIS A 221 -37.68 19.16 8.21
C HIS A 221 -36.75 20.31 7.81
N PRO A 222 -37.30 21.45 7.33
CA PRO A 222 -36.51 22.66 7.16
C PRO A 222 -35.99 23.08 8.53
N GLY A 223 -34.67 23.20 8.65
CA GLY A 223 -34.02 23.80 9.81
C GLY A 223 -34.23 25.31 9.85
N PRO A 224 -33.85 25.98 10.94
CA PRO A 224 -33.84 27.43 10.98
C PRO A 224 -32.96 27.94 9.82
N PRO A 225 -33.36 29.03 9.13
CA PRO A 225 -32.59 29.58 8.03
C PRO A 225 -31.16 29.82 8.49
N VAL A 226 -30.19 29.36 7.69
CA VAL A 226 -28.78 29.67 7.93
C VAL A 226 -28.68 31.19 7.91
N SER A 227 -28.52 31.80 9.08
CA SER A 227 -28.32 33.25 9.17
C SER A 227 -27.07 33.55 8.36
N GLU A 228 -27.11 34.54 7.46
CA GLU A 228 -25.88 34.98 6.77
C GLU A 228 -24.77 35.09 7.82
N PRO A 229 -23.61 34.44 7.61
CA PRO A 229 -22.57 34.45 8.62
C PRO A 229 -22.23 35.91 8.89
N SER A 230 -22.60 36.42 10.06
CA SER A 230 -22.22 37.77 10.43
C SER A 230 -20.70 37.78 10.42
N VAL A 231 -20.11 38.53 9.49
CA VAL A 231 -18.67 38.51 9.29
C VAL A 231 -18.06 39.61 10.14
N VAL A 232 -17.07 39.27 10.95
CA VAL A 232 -16.24 40.27 11.62
C VAL A 232 -15.04 40.53 10.70
N GLU A 233 -14.95 41.76 10.18
CA GLU A 233 -13.78 42.23 9.44
C GLU A 233 -12.69 42.66 10.42
N GLU A 234 -11.53 42.02 10.32
CA GLU A 234 -10.33 42.48 11.02
C GLU A 234 -9.70 43.71 10.33
N PRO A 235 -8.89 44.49 11.06
CA PRO A 235 -8.11 45.61 10.49
C PRO A 235 -7.17 45.21 9.34
N SER A 236 -6.86 43.91 9.21
CA SER A 236 -6.06 43.30 8.16
C SER A 236 -6.82 43.07 6.83
N GLY A 237 -8.14 43.30 6.81
CA GLY A 237 -9.02 43.03 5.68
C GLY A 237 -9.49 41.57 5.58
N GLN A 238 -9.09 40.70 6.51
CA GLN A 238 -9.57 39.31 6.56
C GLN A 238 -10.95 39.21 7.23
N ARG A 239 -11.82 38.41 6.60
CA ARG A 239 -13.21 38.16 7.01
C ARG A 239 -13.31 36.82 7.72
N HIS A 240 -13.78 36.83 8.97
CA HIS A 240 -13.98 35.61 9.76
C HIS A 240 -15.44 35.48 10.26
N PRO A 241 -15.98 34.26 10.43
CA PRO A 241 -17.30 34.05 11.01
C PRO A 241 -17.40 34.63 12.42
N SER A 242 -18.51 35.30 12.75
CA SER A 242 -18.72 35.96 14.05
C SER A 242 -18.74 35.02 15.25
N HIS A 243 -19.00 33.73 15.05
CA HIS A 243 -19.00 32.74 16.13
C HIS A 243 -17.59 32.32 16.58
N MET A 244 -16.55 32.75 15.87
CA MET A 244 -15.17 32.38 16.15
C MET A 244 -14.55 33.25 17.24
N GLN A 245 -13.94 32.61 18.24
CA GLN A 245 -13.19 33.33 19.28
C GLN A 245 -11.85 33.86 18.74
N PRO A 246 -11.35 35.01 19.24
CA PRO A 246 -10.06 35.56 18.81
C PRO A 246 -8.88 34.59 18.99
N GLU A 247 -8.88 33.79 20.05
CA GLU A 247 -7.83 32.80 20.35
C GLU A 247 -7.81 31.68 19.31
N ASP A 248 -8.99 31.25 18.86
CA ASP A 248 -9.15 30.22 17.84
C ASP A 248 -8.69 30.72 16.45
N ILE A 249 -9.02 31.98 16.12
CA ILE A 249 -8.52 32.65 14.91
C ILE A 249 -6.99 32.75 14.95
N ALA A 250 -6.42 33.14 16.10
CA ALA A 250 -4.97 33.21 16.28
C ALA A 250 -4.30 31.83 16.13
N TYR A 251 -4.91 30.77 16.68
CA TYR A 251 -4.44 29.39 16.48
C TYR A 251 -4.46 28.98 15.00
N LEU A 252 -5.55 29.26 14.29
CA LEU A 252 -5.69 28.93 12.87
C LEU A 252 -4.68 29.70 11.99
N LYS A 253 -4.42 30.98 12.31
CA LYS A 253 -3.37 31.78 11.67
C LYS A 253 -1.99 31.21 11.92
N ALA A 254 -1.67 30.82 13.16
CA ALA A 254 -0.40 30.17 13.50
C ALA A 254 -0.21 28.82 12.78
N LYS A 255 -1.30 28.12 12.47
CA LYS A 255 -1.30 26.89 11.65
C LYS A 255 -1.24 27.17 10.13
N GLY A 256 -1.33 28.42 9.70
CA GLY A 256 -1.38 28.80 8.29
C GLY A 256 -2.65 28.32 7.58
N ALA A 257 -3.77 28.19 8.30
CA ALA A 257 -5.04 27.68 7.77
C ALA A 257 -5.64 28.58 6.67
N PHE A 258 -5.28 29.86 6.63
CA PHE A 258 -5.73 30.83 5.62
C PHE A 258 -4.66 31.10 4.54
N THR A 259 -3.59 30.30 4.51
CA THR A 259 -2.51 30.45 3.54
C THR A 259 -2.61 29.36 2.48
N PHE A 260 -2.71 29.77 1.22
CA PHE A 260 -2.79 28.90 0.04
C PHE A 260 -1.54 29.07 -0.83
N PRO A 261 -1.24 28.10 -1.72
CA PRO A 261 -0.24 28.29 -2.77
C PRO A 261 -0.58 29.47 -3.67
N ASP A 262 0.41 30.02 -4.38
CA ASP A 262 0.18 31.05 -5.40
C ASP A 262 -0.87 30.60 -6.43
N ALA A 263 -1.62 31.54 -7.01
CA ALA A 263 -2.75 31.30 -7.91
C ALA A 263 -2.46 30.22 -8.98
N ASP A 264 -1.39 30.36 -9.76
CA ASP A 264 -1.00 29.38 -10.79
C ASP A 264 -0.87 27.94 -10.27
N LYS A 265 -0.38 27.78 -9.03
CA LYS A 265 -0.17 26.48 -8.40
C LYS A 265 -1.49 25.92 -7.88
N LEU A 266 -2.32 26.77 -7.29
CA LEU A 266 -3.66 26.41 -6.81
C LEU A 266 -4.56 26.00 -7.98
N ASP A 267 -4.54 26.75 -9.08
CA ASP A 267 -5.26 26.44 -10.32
C ASP A 267 -4.89 25.07 -10.88
N ALA A 268 -3.59 24.74 -10.86
CA ALA A 268 -3.11 23.45 -11.31
C ALA A 268 -3.56 22.29 -10.38
N LEU A 269 -3.64 22.52 -9.07
CA LEU A 269 -4.19 21.55 -8.10
C LEU A 269 -5.69 21.34 -8.34
N VAL A 270 -6.46 22.42 -8.50
CA VAL A 270 -7.91 22.37 -8.76
C VAL A 270 -8.22 21.73 -10.12
N THR A 271 -7.43 22.04 -11.15
CA THR A 271 -7.52 21.40 -12.46
C THR A 271 -7.26 19.89 -12.34
N THR A 272 -6.26 19.49 -11.56
CA THR A 272 -5.98 18.06 -11.30
C THR A 272 -7.13 17.40 -10.55
N TYR A 273 -7.71 18.08 -9.57
CA TYR A 273 -8.89 17.61 -8.85
C TYR A 273 -10.06 17.36 -9.80
N LEU A 274 -10.44 18.35 -10.61
CA LEU A 274 -11.57 18.25 -11.55
C LEU A 274 -11.34 17.18 -12.63
N GLY A 275 -10.09 16.99 -13.08
CA GLY A 275 -9.75 16.04 -14.14
C GLY A 275 -9.51 14.61 -13.67
N ARG A 276 -9.01 14.40 -12.44
CA ARG A 276 -8.56 13.07 -11.96
C ARG A 276 -9.30 12.57 -10.72
N VAL A 277 -9.65 13.45 -9.79
CA VAL A 277 -10.29 13.07 -8.52
C VAL A 277 -11.81 13.05 -8.64
N TYR A 278 -12.38 14.13 -9.18
CA TYR A 278 -13.82 14.30 -9.32
C TYR A 278 -14.49 13.14 -10.08
N PRO A 279 -13.92 12.62 -11.20
CA PRO A 279 -14.53 11.49 -11.90
C PRO A 279 -14.61 10.20 -11.07
N LEU A 280 -13.73 10.05 -10.07
CA LEU A 280 -13.71 8.90 -9.16
C LEU A 280 -14.60 9.14 -7.92
N TYR A 281 -14.65 10.37 -7.42
CA TYR A 281 -15.30 10.74 -6.17
C TYR A 281 -16.12 12.04 -6.30
N PRO A 282 -17.27 12.01 -7.03
CA PRO A 282 -18.06 13.20 -7.38
C PRO A 282 -18.99 13.62 -6.23
N ILE A 283 -18.41 14.19 -5.18
CA ILE A 283 -19.14 14.57 -3.95
C ILE A 283 -19.41 16.07 -3.83
N VAL A 284 -19.12 16.85 -4.87
CA VAL A 284 -19.46 18.27 -5.00
C VAL A 284 -20.35 18.46 -6.23
N ASN A 285 -21.14 19.55 -6.27
CA ASN A 285 -21.71 20.00 -7.55
C ASN A 285 -20.57 20.68 -8.32
N ARG A 286 -20.25 20.15 -9.51
CA ARG A 286 -19.09 20.61 -10.28
C ARG A 286 -19.21 22.07 -10.72
N GLN A 287 -20.39 22.47 -11.22
CA GLN A 287 -20.61 23.81 -11.75
C GLN A 287 -20.57 24.84 -10.62
N GLU A 288 -21.22 24.52 -9.50
CA GLU A 288 -21.20 25.38 -8.31
C GLU A 288 -19.79 25.52 -7.73
N PHE A 289 -19.02 24.43 -7.66
CA PHE A 289 -17.63 24.48 -7.20
C PHE A 289 -16.75 25.37 -8.09
N ILE A 290 -16.87 25.26 -9.41
CA ILE A 290 -16.11 26.10 -10.36
C ILE A 290 -16.51 27.57 -10.20
N ARG A 291 -17.81 27.86 -10.15
CA ARG A 291 -18.32 29.22 -9.94
C ARG A 291 -17.80 29.83 -8.64
N GLN A 292 -17.86 29.07 -7.54
CA GLN A 292 -17.32 29.51 -6.25
C GLN A 292 -15.79 29.70 -6.30
N TYR A 293 -15.07 28.85 -7.03
CA TYR A 293 -13.62 28.95 -7.16
C TYR A 293 -13.20 30.21 -7.93
N GLU A 294 -13.87 30.48 -9.06
CA GLU A 294 -13.63 31.70 -9.86
C GLU A 294 -14.00 32.99 -9.11
N ALA A 295 -14.89 32.90 -8.12
CA ALA A 295 -15.29 34.00 -7.26
C ALA A 295 -14.48 34.11 -5.95
N ASP A 296 -13.50 33.23 -5.71
CA ASP A 296 -12.77 33.10 -4.43
C ASP A 296 -13.69 32.84 -3.21
N GLU A 297 -14.82 32.18 -3.43
CA GLU A 297 -15.87 31.89 -2.44
C GLU A 297 -15.85 30.44 -1.89
N VAL A 298 -14.96 29.57 -2.38
CA VAL A 298 -14.89 28.18 -1.90
C VAL A 298 -14.49 28.16 -0.41
N PRO A 299 -15.24 27.46 0.46
CA PRO A 299 -14.89 27.34 1.86
C PRO A 299 -13.46 26.81 2.07
N ALA A 300 -12.67 27.53 2.86
CA ALA A 300 -11.24 27.24 3.07
C ALA A 300 -10.99 25.78 3.50
N MET A 301 -11.87 25.22 4.33
CA MET A 301 -11.78 23.83 4.77
C MET A 301 -11.89 22.84 3.61
N LEU A 302 -12.89 23.03 2.73
CA LEU A 302 -13.10 22.21 1.56
C LEU A 302 -11.95 22.39 0.56
N LEU A 303 -11.48 23.62 0.35
CA LEU A 303 -10.37 23.89 -0.57
C LEU A 303 -9.07 23.21 -0.12
N HIS A 304 -8.75 23.20 1.18
CA HIS A 304 -7.61 22.43 1.70
C HIS A 304 -7.80 20.92 1.57
N ALA A 305 -9.03 20.41 1.78
CA ALA A 305 -9.34 19.00 1.58
C ALA A 305 -9.17 18.59 0.11
N VAL A 306 -9.65 19.43 -0.82
CA VAL A 306 -9.46 19.30 -2.28
C VAL A 306 -7.98 19.31 -2.64
N CYS A 307 -7.20 20.27 -2.14
CA CYS A 307 -5.75 20.32 -2.37
C CYS A 307 -5.04 19.08 -1.84
N SER A 308 -5.45 18.58 -0.66
CA SER A 308 -4.89 17.38 -0.06
C SER A 308 -5.13 16.13 -0.92
N ILE A 309 -6.35 15.94 -1.42
CA ILE A 309 -6.62 14.78 -2.28
C ILE A 309 -6.01 14.96 -3.67
N ALA A 310 -6.07 16.17 -4.26
CA ALA A 310 -5.49 16.48 -5.56
C ALA A 310 -3.99 16.21 -5.63
N ALA A 311 -3.25 16.59 -4.58
CA ALA A 311 -1.80 16.34 -4.48
C ALA A 311 -1.45 14.85 -4.62
N THR A 312 -2.38 13.94 -4.30
CA THR A 312 -2.22 12.49 -4.52
C THR A 312 -2.07 12.12 -6.01
N PHE A 313 -2.70 12.88 -6.89
CA PHE A 313 -2.79 12.61 -8.33
C PHE A 313 -1.93 13.56 -9.18
N CYS A 314 -1.33 14.60 -8.58
CA CYS A 314 -0.49 15.57 -9.28
C CYS A 314 0.84 14.98 -9.74
N ASP A 315 1.36 15.52 -10.85
CA ASP A 315 2.74 15.29 -11.28
C ASP A 315 3.72 15.83 -10.22
N LEU A 316 4.83 15.11 -10.00
CA LEU A 316 5.85 15.50 -9.05
C LEU A 316 6.47 16.86 -9.40
N ALA A 317 6.55 17.21 -10.69
CA ALA A 317 7.00 18.52 -11.14
C ALA A 317 6.12 19.65 -10.59
N LEU A 318 4.80 19.45 -10.52
CA LEU A 318 3.89 20.44 -9.94
C LEU A 318 4.07 20.55 -8.42
N ILE A 319 4.26 19.43 -7.73
CA ILE A 319 4.51 19.40 -6.28
C ILE A 319 5.77 20.19 -5.91
N HIS A 320 6.86 19.99 -6.65
CA HIS A 320 8.12 20.70 -6.42
C HIS A 320 8.00 22.19 -6.77
N ARG A 321 7.32 22.52 -7.88
CA ARG A 321 7.01 23.92 -8.23
C ARG A 321 6.17 24.60 -7.15
N ALA A 322 5.30 23.85 -6.46
CA ALA A 322 4.52 24.35 -5.35
C ALA A 322 5.30 24.53 -4.04
N GLY A 323 6.61 24.24 -4.04
CA GLY A 323 7.51 24.46 -2.91
C GLY A 323 7.56 23.29 -1.91
N PHE A 324 7.02 22.12 -2.27
CA PHE A 324 7.05 20.93 -1.42
C PHE A 324 8.19 19.98 -1.82
N SER A 325 8.81 19.34 -0.83
CA SER A 325 9.90 18.36 -1.02
C SER A 325 9.44 17.00 -1.50
N SER A 326 8.20 16.62 -1.21
CA SER A 326 7.61 15.34 -1.63
C SER A 326 6.10 15.45 -1.76
N ARG A 327 5.48 14.47 -2.44
CA ARG A 327 4.01 14.40 -2.54
C ARG A 327 3.37 14.22 -1.16
N LEU A 328 4.00 13.42 -0.30
CA LEU A 328 3.54 13.20 1.07
C LEU A 328 3.52 14.51 1.87
N ASP A 329 4.55 15.35 1.73
CA ASP A 329 4.62 16.64 2.42
C ASP A 329 3.51 17.59 1.97
N ALA A 330 3.25 17.67 0.66
CA ALA A 330 2.16 18.48 0.10
C ALA A 330 0.78 18.04 0.62
N ARG A 331 0.52 16.73 0.60
CA ARG A 331 -0.73 16.15 1.13
C ARG A 331 -0.89 16.44 2.61
N LEU A 332 0.16 16.19 3.41
CA LEU A 332 0.14 16.38 4.85
C LEU A 332 -0.05 17.85 5.24
N ALA A 333 0.58 18.78 4.52
CA ALA A 333 0.43 20.22 4.76
C ALA A 333 -1.02 20.68 4.58
N SER A 334 -1.65 20.32 3.47
CA SER A 334 -3.06 20.64 3.18
C SER A 334 -4.02 19.93 4.13
N TYR A 335 -3.80 18.63 4.39
CA TYR A 335 -4.59 17.85 5.35
C TYR A 335 -4.59 18.48 6.76
N ARG A 336 -3.43 18.91 7.26
CA ARG A 336 -3.31 19.53 8.60
C ARG A 336 -4.11 20.82 8.71
N LYS A 337 -4.18 21.61 7.64
CA LYS A 337 -4.95 22.87 7.59
C LYS A 337 -6.45 22.60 7.55
N ALA A 338 -6.91 21.70 6.68
CA ALA A 338 -8.32 21.27 6.63
C ALA A 338 -8.78 20.72 8.00
N LYS A 339 -7.97 19.85 8.60
CA LYS A 339 -8.25 19.27 9.92
C LYS A 339 -8.30 20.32 11.03
N ALA A 340 -7.43 21.32 11.02
CA ALA A 340 -7.44 22.39 12.02
C ALA A 340 -8.73 23.21 11.94
N LEU A 341 -9.18 23.56 10.73
CA LEU A 341 -10.46 24.25 10.50
C LEU A 341 -11.65 23.41 10.99
N PHE A 342 -11.61 22.10 10.74
CA PHE A 342 -12.63 21.16 11.19
C PHE A 342 -12.69 21.04 12.72
N GLU A 343 -11.55 20.85 13.39
CA GLU A 343 -11.50 20.63 14.86
C GLU A 343 -11.94 21.85 15.68
N VAL A 344 -11.71 23.05 15.16
CA VAL A 344 -12.08 24.30 15.83
C VAL A 344 -13.54 24.69 15.54
N GLY A 345 -14.19 24.03 14.57
CA GLY A 345 -15.57 24.37 14.19
C GLY A 345 -15.67 25.67 13.39
N TYR A 346 -14.67 25.95 12.55
CA TYR A 346 -14.66 27.15 11.71
C TYR A 346 -15.79 27.14 10.68
N GLU A 347 -16.05 25.99 10.08
CA GLU A 347 -17.15 25.78 9.14
C GLU A 347 -18.42 25.34 9.86
N THR A 348 -19.56 25.93 9.52
CA THR A 348 -20.88 25.57 10.08
C THR A 348 -21.74 24.78 9.10
N ASP A 349 -21.48 24.89 7.79
CA ASP A 349 -22.20 24.13 6.78
C ASP A 349 -21.84 22.63 6.88
N LYS A 350 -22.85 21.84 7.28
CA LYS A 350 -22.73 20.39 7.45
C LYS A 350 -22.41 19.66 6.14
N ILE A 351 -22.81 20.18 4.98
CA ILE A 351 -22.47 19.62 3.67
C ILE A 351 -20.97 19.79 3.41
N VAL A 352 -20.43 20.99 3.66
CA VAL A 352 -19.00 21.29 3.51
C VAL A 352 -18.17 20.46 4.51
N GLN A 353 -18.64 20.33 5.75
CA GLN A 353 -18.05 19.43 6.76
C GLN A 353 -18.05 17.97 6.29
N LEU A 354 -19.17 17.47 5.74
CA LEU A 354 -19.27 16.10 5.23
C LEU A 354 -18.33 15.88 4.04
N GLN A 355 -18.33 16.76 3.05
CA GLN A 355 -17.45 16.70 1.88
C GLN A 355 -15.98 16.65 2.28
N SER A 356 -15.59 17.56 3.19
CA SER A 356 -14.23 17.62 3.72
C SER A 356 -13.87 16.36 4.50
N ALA A 357 -14.78 15.84 5.33
CA ALA A 357 -14.60 14.60 6.08
C ALA A 357 -14.42 13.39 5.15
N VAL A 358 -15.20 13.29 4.06
CA VAL A 358 -15.07 12.23 3.05
C VAL A 358 -13.70 12.30 2.37
N TYR A 359 -13.22 13.48 1.94
CA TYR A 359 -11.89 13.61 1.36
C TYR A 359 -10.76 13.35 2.36
N MET A 360 -10.96 13.65 3.64
CA MET A 360 -10.00 13.29 4.69
C MET A 360 -9.94 11.78 4.96
N THR A 361 -10.91 10.97 4.50
CA THR A 361 -10.82 9.49 4.58
C THR A 361 -9.68 8.91 3.73
N PHE A 362 -9.11 9.67 2.81
CA PHE A 362 -7.97 9.27 1.99
C PHE A 362 -6.62 9.45 2.71
N TRP A 363 -6.65 9.98 3.95
CA TRP A 363 -5.52 10.01 4.85
C TRP A 363 -5.49 8.77 5.73
N GLY A 364 -4.50 7.90 5.52
CA GLY A 364 -4.35 6.63 6.22
C GLY A 364 -4.01 6.80 7.70
N GLY A 365 -3.13 7.76 8.02
CA GLY A 365 -2.58 7.91 9.36
C GLY A 365 -1.82 6.68 9.87
N GLY A 366 -1.18 6.78 11.04
CA GLY A 366 -0.57 5.63 11.71
C GLY A 366 -1.62 4.77 12.43
N PRO A 367 -1.36 3.47 12.66
CA PRO A 367 -2.30 2.56 13.35
C PRO A 367 -2.63 2.99 14.79
N THR A 368 -1.75 3.79 15.41
CA THR A 368 -1.93 4.35 16.76
C THR A 368 -2.54 5.75 16.76
N ASN A 369 -2.71 6.38 15.60
CA ASN A 369 -3.29 7.72 15.52
C ASN A 369 -4.79 7.62 15.73
N HIS A 370 -5.34 8.50 16.58
CA HIS A 370 -6.78 8.68 16.69
C HIS A 370 -7.37 9.08 15.34
N TRP A 371 -6.85 10.16 14.75
CA TRP A 371 -7.24 10.60 13.41
C TRP A 371 -6.53 9.74 12.36
N ASN A 372 -7.32 8.87 11.74
CA ASN A 372 -6.98 7.98 10.64
C ASN A 372 -8.23 7.86 9.75
N TYR A 373 -8.13 7.15 8.63
CA TYR A 373 -9.26 6.95 7.72
C TYR A 373 -10.52 6.41 8.41
N PHE A 374 -10.38 5.51 9.40
CA PHE A 374 -11.51 4.89 10.10
C PHE A 374 -12.25 5.88 11.01
N SER A 375 -11.54 6.83 11.62
CA SER A 375 -12.14 7.90 12.41
C SER A 375 -12.82 8.94 11.51
N TRP A 376 -12.24 9.26 10.35
CA TRP A 376 -12.88 10.13 9.37
C TRP A 376 -14.14 9.51 8.75
N ILE A 377 -14.12 8.20 8.43
CA ILE A 377 -15.34 7.50 7.98
C ILE A 377 -16.40 7.56 9.07
N GLY A 378 -16.05 7.26 10.32
CA GLY A 378 -17.00 7.37 11.44
C GLY A 378 -17.58 8.79 11.58
N THR A 379 -16.74 9.81 11.47
CA THR A 379 -17.15 11.22 11.53
C THR A 379 -18.08 11.59 10.37
N ALA A 380 -17.73 11.19 9.15
CA ALA A 380 -18.55 11.42 7.95
C ALA A 380 -19.91 10.70 8.06
N VAL A 381 -19.94 9.47 8.57
CA VAL A 381 -21.20 8.74 8.82
C VAL A 381 -22.06 9.48 9.84
N THR A 382 -21.49 9.93 10.96
CA THR A 382 -22.23 10.72 11.96
C THR A 382 -22.82 12.00 11.37
N ILE A 383 -22.06 12.74 10.55
CA ILE A 383 -22.57 13.96 9.89
C ILE A 383 -23.69 13.60 8.90
N ALA A 384 -23.49 12.57 8.06
CA ALA A 384 -24.48 12.12 7.09
C ALA A 384 -25.79 11.63 7.76
N GLU A 385 -25.69 10.89 8.86
CA GLU A 385 -26.84 10.46 9.66
C GLU A 385 -27.56 11.66 10.28
N SER A 386 -26.83 12.66 10.77
CA SER A 386 -27.41 13.91 11.30
C SER A 386 -28.13 14.76 10.24
N LEU A 387 -27.74 14.62 8.97
CA LEU A 387 -28.41 15.22 7.81
C LEU A 387 -29.60 14.39 7.31
N GLY A 388 -29.78 13.17 7.82
CA GLY A 388 -30.85 12.27 7.41
C GLY A 388 -30.65 11.63 6.04
N ILE A 389 -29.50 11.80 5.37
CA ILE A 389 -29.29 11.32 3.99
C ILE A 389 -29.10 9.80 3.87
N HIS A 390 -29.24 9.06 4.96
CA HIS A 390 -29.35 7.61 4.97
C HIS A 390 -30.79 7.14 4.72
N ARG A 391 -31.76 8.07 4.84
CA ARG A 391 -33.18 7.84 4.64
C ARG A 391 -33.64 8.26 3.24
N SER A 392 -34.75 7.69 2.78
CA SER A 392 -35.37 8.03 1.50
C SER A 392 -35.73 9.53 1.41
N MET A 393 -35.27 10.16 0.33
CA MET A 393 -35.56 11.56 0.01
C MET A 393 -36.58 11.70 -1.14
N ALA A 394 -37.21 10.61 -1.60
CA ALA A 394 -38.19 10.65 -2.70
C ALA A 394 -39.29 11.71 -2.51
N ASN A 395 -39.79 11.84 -1.28
CA ASN A 395 -40.88 12.76 -0.93
C ASN A 395 -40.40 14.11 -0.35
N ALA A 396 -39.08 14.35 -0.32
CA ALA A 396 -38.54 15.64 0.11
C ALA A 396 -38.81 16.69 -0.98
N ASP A 397 -39.35 17.84 -0.56
CA ASP A 397 -39.55 19.02 -1.42
C ASP A 397 -38.23 19.76 -1.60
N MET A 398 -37.33 19.21 -2.42
CA MET A 398 -35.94 19.66 -2.61
C MET A 398 -35.61 19.67 -4.09
N ASP A 399 -34.76 20.62 -4.50
CA ASP A 399 -34.21 20.70 -5.85
C ASP A 399 -33.54 19.38 -6.29
N VAL A 400 -33.63 19.09 -7.58
CA VAL A 400 -33.12 17.84 -8.15
C VAL A 400 -31.59 17.76 -8.03
N SER A 401 -30.89 18.88 -8.27
CA SER A 401 -29.43 18.94 -8.17
C SER A 401 -28.94 18.60 -6.77
N ASP A 402 -29.61 19.18 -5.78
CA ASP A 402 -29.30 19.01 -4.37
C ASP A 402 -29.56 17.57 -3.91
N ARG A 403 -30.71 17.00 -4.29
CA ARG A 403 -31.04 15.61 -4.01
C ARG A 403 -30.00 14.66 -4.59
N SER A 404 -29.60 14.88 -5.84
CA SER A 404 -28.59 14.06 -6.52
C SER A 404 -27.21 14.22 -5.88
N LEU A 405 -26.81 15.41 -5.42
CA LEU A 405 -25.58 15.61 -4.65
C LEU A 405 -25.59 14.82 -3.32
N LEU A 406 -26.69 14.88 -2.56
CA LEU A 406 -26.81 14.15 -1.29
C LEU A 406 -26.76 12.63 -1.50
N LYS A 407 -27.40 12.11 -2.56
CA LYS A 407 -27.28 10.70 -2.96
C LYS A 407 -25.83 10.33 -3.31
N ARG A 408 -25.13 11.14 -4.10
CA ARG A 408 -23.72 10.91 -4.48
C ARG A 408 -22.80 10.90 -3.26
N LEU A 409 -23.00 11.83 -2.32
CA LEU A 409 -22.30 11.86 -1.03
C LEU A 409 -22.49 10.56 -0.23
N TRP A 410 -23.75 10.15 -0.04
CA TRP A 410 -24.07 8.93 0.71
C TRP A 410 -23.44 7.69 0.07
N TRP A 411 -23.65 7.47 -1.23
CA TRP A 411 -23.17 6.27 -1.90
C TRP A 411 -21.64 6.23 -2.07
N THR A 412 -20.99 7.40 -2.18
CA THR A 412 -19.52 7.47 -2.08
C THR A 412 -19.06 7.06 -0.69
N LEU A 413 -19.73 7.53 0.37
CA LEU A 413 -19.40 7.14 1.75
C LEU A 413 -19.63 5.64 1.99
N VAL A 414 -20.69 5.04 1.44
CA VAL A 414 -20.93 3.59 1.46
C VAL A 414 -19.79 2.82 0.82
N ASN A 415 -19.30 3.29 -0.35
CA ASN A 415 -18.15 2.70 -1.04
C ASN A 415 -16.89 2.77 -0.16
N ARG A 416 -16.59 3.94 0.41
CA ARG A 416 -15.43 4.16 1.29
C ARG A 416 -15.49 3.28 2.55
N ASP A 417 -16.64 3.19 3.21
CA ASP A 417 -16.84 2.35 4.40
C ASP A 417 -16.63 0.86 4.07
N ALA A 418 -17.18 0.37 2.95
CA ALA A 418 -17.04 -1.04 2.56
C ALA A 418 -15.58 -1.44 2.32
N HIS A 419 -14.87 -0.66 1.49
CA HIS A 419 -13.50 -0.99 1.09
C HIS A 419 -12.49 -0.75 2.22
N CYS A 420 -12.52 0.40 2.89
CA CYS A 420 -11.52 0.68 3.93
C CYS A 420 -11.59 -0.31 5.10
N GLN A 421 -12.78 -0.83 5.40
CA GLN A 421 -12.99 -1.74 6.52
C GLN A 421 -12.60 -3.17 6.17
N SER A 422 -12.84 -3.60 4.92
CA SER A 422 -12.44 -4.93 4.45
C SER A 422 -10.92 -5.10 4.46
N LEU A 423 -10.15 -4.04 4.18
CA LEU A 423 -8.69 -4.08 4.10
C LEU A 423 -8.00 -4.53 5.40
N VAL A 424 -8.47 -4.03 6.56
CA VAL A 424 -7.87 -4.31 7.88
C VAL A 424 -8.79 -5.10 8.80
N GLY A 425 -9.94 -5.55 8.31
CA GLY A 425 -10.93 -6.30 9.08
C GLY A 425 -11.59 -5.51 10.21
N ARG A 426 -11.91 -4.23 9.98
CA ARG A 426 -12.67 -3.40 10.95
C ARG A 426 -14.18 -3.57 10.73
N PRO A 427 -15.02 -3.37 11.77
CA PRO A 427 -16.47 -3.33 11.59
C PRO A 427 -16.89 -2.18 10.67
N PHE A 428 -17.92 -2.42 9.85
CA PHE A 428 -18.57 -1.37 9.06
C PHE A 428 -19.21 -0.33 9.98
N ARG A 429 -19.09 0.95 9.61
CA ARG A 429 -19.70 2.06 10.36
C ARG A 429 -21.16 2.25 10.01
N ILE A 430 -21.54 1.95 8.77
CA ILE A 430 -22.90 2.09 8.29
C ILE A 430 -23.69 0.82 8.62
N ASN A 431 -24.75 0.97 9.41
CA ASN A 431 -25.70 -0.10 9.66
C ASN A 431 -26.69 -0.22 8.50
N GLN A 432 -26.49 -1.22 7.63
CA GLN A 432 -27.30 -1.39 6.42
C GLN A 432 -28.79 -1.62 6.70
N GLU A 433 -29.16 -2.13 7.88
CA GLU A 433 -30.56 -2.40 8.25
C GLU A 433 -31.37 -1.11 8.51
N GLN A 434 -30.71 0.03 8.67
CA GLN A 434 -31.35 1.33 8.95
C GLN A 434 -31.38 2.27 7.73
N VAL A 435 -30.98 1.77 6.57
CA VAL A 435 -30.78 2.56 5.34
C VAL A 435 -31.86 2.22 4.32
N ASP A 436 -32.60 3.23 3.84
CA ASP A 436 -33.63 3.08 2.80
C ASP A 436 -33.54 4.11 1.67
N ILE A 437 -32.46 4.91 1.63
CA ILE A 437 -32.17 5.80 0.49
C ILE A 437 -32.07 5.05 -0.85
N GLU A 438 -32.55 5.70 -1.90
CA GLU A 438 -32.65 5.13 -3.24
C GLU A 438 -31.25 4.89 -3.85
N PRO A 439 -31.07 3.81 -4.64
CA PRO A 439 -29.86 3.60 -5.42
C PRO A 439 -29.55 4.77 -6.37
N LEU A 440 -28.28 4.94 -6.72
CA LEU A 440 -27.87 5.88 -7.76
C LEU A 440 -28.46 5.48 -9.12
N VAL A 441 -28.89 6.48 -9.87
CA VAL A 441 -29.37 6.37 -11.25
C VAL A 441 -28.60 7.34 -12.17
N PRO A 442 -28.55 7.12 -13.50
CA PRO A 442 -27.80 7.99 -14.40
C PRO A 442 -28.19 9.48 -14.32
N GLU A 443 -29.46 9.76 -14.02
CA GLU A 443 -30.01 11.10 -13.87
C GLU A 443 -29.34 11.87 -12.72
N ASP A 444 -28.82 11.18 -11.70
CA ASP A 444 -28.12 11.81 -10.58
C ASP A 444 -26.78 12.49 -10.97
N PHE A 445 -26.34 12.28 -12.22
CA PHE A 445 -25.10 12.84 -12.77
C PHE A 445 -25.36 13.73 -14.00
N GLU A 446 -26.63 13.92 -14.38
CA GLU A 446 -26.95 14.51 -15.68
C GLU A 446 -26.50 15.97 -15.82
N GLU A 447 -26.65 16.75 -14.76
CA GLU A 447 -26.21 18.15 -14.71
C GLU A 447 -24.69 18.29 -14.88
N ASP A 448 -23.91 17.41 -14.24
CA ASP A 448 -22.46 17.38 -14.39
C ASP A 448 -22.07 16.97 -15.82
N MET A 449 -22.77 15.97 -16.37
CA MET A 449 -22.55 15.45 -17.72
C MET A 449 -22.92 16.45 -18.83
N ARG A 450 -23.72 17.48 -18.52
CA ARG A 450 -24.09 18.56 -19.44
C ARG A 450 -23.07 19.69 -19.51
N SER A 451 -22.10 19.74 -18.59
CA SER A 451 -21.04 20.77 -18.61
C SER A 451 -20.21 20.70 -19.90
N PRO A 452 -19.81 21.84 -20.51
CA PRO A 452 -19.08 21.86 -21.78
C PRO A 452 -17.77 21.06 -21.75
N GLU A 453 -17.04 21.14 -20.64
CA GLU A 453 -15.76 20.45 -20.48
C GLU A 453 -15.96 18.93 -20.35
N PHE A 454 -17.03 18.46 -19.70
CA PHE A 454 -17.31 17.03 -19.55
C PHE A 454 -18.00 16.41 -20.76
N LYS A 455 -18.75 17.22 -21.54
CA LYS A 455 -19.40 16.80 -22.79
C LYS A 455 -18.43 16.17 -23.79
N SER A 456 -17.20 16.67 -23.83
CA SER A 456 -16.12 16.20 -24.72
C SER A 456 -15.21 15.14 -24.09
N HIS A 457 -15.46 14.76 -22.82
CA HIS A 457 -14.58 13.85 -22.09
C HIS A 457 -14.75 12.39 -22.59
N PRO A 458 -13.65 11.68 -22.92
CA PRO A 458 -13.71 10.32 -23.47
C PRO A 458 -14.46 9.30 -22.60
N LEU A 459 -14.46 9.51 -21.27
CA LEU A 459 -15.07 8.61 -20.30
C LEU A 459 -16.47 9.04 -19.84
N ARG A 460 -17.10 9.99 -20.53
CA ARG A 460 -18.38 10.60 -20.13
C ARG A 460 -19.48 9.56 -19.89
N THR A 461 -19.62 8.59 -20.79
CA THR A 461 -20.66 7.55 -20.73
C THR A 461 -20.40 6.55 -19.61
N ALA A 462 -19.13 6.17 -19.39
CA ALA A 462 -18.75 5.23 -18.35
C ALA A 462 -18.77 5.83 -16.93
N PHE A 463 -18.60 7.15 -16.78
CA PHE A 463 -18.50 7.83 -15.48
C PHE A 463 -19.68 7.57 -14.53
N ALA A 464 -20.92 7.86 -14.94
CA ALA A 464 -22.09 7.68 -14.08
C ALA A 464 -22.33 6.18 -13.80
N LEU A 465 -22.19 5.35 -14.84
CA LEU A 465 -22.37 3.91 -14.75
C LEU A 465 -21.37 3.29 -13.76
N TYR A 466 -20.11 3.74 -13.76
CA TYR A 466 -19.08 3.28 -12.84
C TYR A 466 -19.51 3.51 -11.39
N GLN A 467 -19.97 4.72 -11.04
CA GLN A 467 -20.40 5.06 -9.69
C GLN A 467 -21.57 4.17 -9.22
N ILE A 468 -22.55 3.95 -10.10
CA ILE A 468 -23.69 3.07 -9.85
C ILE A 468 -23.21 1.63 -9.58
N HIS A 469 -22.39 1.07 -10.46
CA HIS A 469 -21.97 -0.33 -10.32
C HIS A 469 -20.96 -0.55 -9.19
N MET A 470 -20.11 0.44 -8.88
CA MET A 470 -19.19 0.41 -7.74
C MET A 470 -19.96 0.41 -6.40
N SER A 471 -21.03 1.20 -6.29
CA SER A 471 -21.89 1.19 -5.08
C SER A 471 -22.59 -0.16 -4.88
N ARG A 472 -23.13 -0.77 -5.95
CA ARG A 472 -23.69 -2.13 -5.92
C ARG A 472 -22.66 -3.18 -5.51
N LEU A 473 -21.45 -3.11 -6.07
CA LEU A 473 -20.37 -4.03 -5.75
C LEU A 473 -19.90 -3.87 -4.29
N SER A 474 -19.96 -2.66 -3.74
CA SER A 474 -19.67 -2.38 -2.32
C SER A 474 -20.67 -3.05 -1.37
N LEU A 475 -21.96 -3.13 -1.74
CA LEU A 475 -22.95 -3.86 -0.96
C LEU A 475 -22.68 -5.37 -0.98
N ILE A 476 -22.29 -5.92 -2.13
CA ILE A 476 -21.86 -7.33 -2.22
C ILE A 476 -20.62 -7.58 -1.36
N LEU A 477 -19.67 -6.63 -1.29
CA LEU A 477 -18.51 -6.73 -0.39
C LEU A 477 -18.95 -6.84 1.08
N LYS A 478 -19.88 -5.98 1.50
CA LYS A 478 -20.42 -5.99 2.87
C LYS A 478 -21.08 -7.34 3.18
N ASP A 479 -21.88 -7.88 2.26
CA ASP A 479 -22.47 -9.22 2.39
C ASP A 479 -21.39 -10.31 2.56
N ILE A 480 -20.34 -10.28 1.74
CA ILE A 480 -19.22 -11.24 1.80
C ILE A 480 -18.49 -11.17 3.14
N VAL A 481 -18.13 -9.96 3.58
CA VAL A 481 -17.41 -9.75 4.84
C VAL A 481 -18.28 -10.15 6.03
N ASN A 482 -19.55 -9.76 6.05
CA ASN A 482 -20.47 -10.11 7.13
C ASN A 482 -20.73 -11.62 7.19
N ALA A 483 -20.96 -12.28 6.05
CA ALA A 483 -21.15 -13.73 6.01
C ALA A 483 -19.93 -14.49 6.54
N ARG A 484 -18.73 -13.97 6.29
CA ARG A 484 -17.46 -14.62 6.63
C ARG A 484 -16.98 -14.34 8.06
N PHE A 485 -17.16 -13.12 8.55
CA PHE A 485 -16.49 -12.65 9.78
C PHE A 485 -17.44 -12.24 10.91
N ARG A 486 -18.77 -12.16 10.69
CA ARG A 486 -19.73 -11.80 11.75
C ARG A 486 -19.79 -12.91 12.81
N PRO A 487 -19.63 -12.60 14.12
CA PRO A 487 -19.84 -13.57 15.18
C PRO A 487 -21.27 -14.13 15.15
N GLY A 488 -21.44 -15.46 15.24
CA GLY A 488 -22.76 -16.10 15.22
C GLY A 488 -23.26 -16.58 13.84
N ARG A 489 -22.34 -16.85 12.89
CA ARG A 489 -22.54 -17.50 11.57
C ARG A 489 -23.99 -17.61 11.08
N LEU A 490 -24.48 -16.56 10.40
CA LEU A 490 -25.50 -16.76 9.37
C LEU A 490 -24.80 -17.42 8.19
N GLN A 491 -24.94 -18.73 8.05
CA GLN A 491 -24.24 -19.52 7.05
C GLN A 491 -24.87 -19.27 5.67
N SER A 492 -24.63 -18.08 5.09
CA SER A 492 -24.86 -17.85 3.68
C SER A 492 -23.89 -18.73 2.90
N ARG A 493 -24.42 -19.63 2.06
CA ARG A 493 -23.59 -20.49 1.21
C ARG A 493 -22.77 -19.59 0.28
N ALA A 494 -21.44 -19.73 0.25
CA ALA A 494 -20.56 -18.99 -0.66
C ALA A 494 -21.04 -19.01 -2.12
N ALA A 495 -21.73 -20.09 -2.54
CA ALA A 495 -22.40 -20.19 -3.83
C ALA A 495 -23.45 -19.09 -4.09
N VAL A 496 -24.27 -18.73 -3.09
CA VAL A 496 -25.30 -17.67 -3.23
C VAL A 496 -24.65 -16.30 -3.45
N LEU A 497 -23.58 -16.02 -2.70
CA LEU A 497 -22.83 -14.76 -2.85
C LEU A 497 -22.07 -14.71 -4.18
N TYR A 498 -21.53 -15.85 -4.63
CA TYR A 498 -20.94 -15.98 -5.95
C TYR A 498 -21.97 -15.76 -7.07
N ASP A 499 -23.18 -16.31 -6.94
CA ASP A 499 -24.27 -16.09 -7.91
C ASP A 499 -24.73 -14.62 -7.93
N LYS A 500 -24.72 -13.92 -6.78
CA LYS A 500 -24.95 -12.46 -6.75
C LYS A 500 -23.87 -11.71 -7.53
N LEU A 501 -22.59 -12.06 -7.30
CA LEU A 501 -21.45 -11.43 -7.97
C LEU A 501 -21.43 -11.70 -9.49
N LEU A 502 -21.76 -12.93 -9.89
CA LEU A 502 -21.93 -13.29 -11.30
C LEU A 502 -23.08 -12.54 -11.95
N ARG A 503 -24.25 -12.48 -11.31
CA ARG A 503 -25.39 -11.72 -11.84
C ARG A 503 -25.04 -10.26 -12.06
N TRP A 504 -24.41 -9.63 -11.05
CA TRP A 504 -23.91 -8.26 -11.19
C TRP A 504 -22.99 -8.09 -12.41
N ARG A 505 -22.08 -9.05 -12.67
CA ARG A 505 -21.19 -9.01 -13.85
C ARG A 505 -21.96 -9.12 -15.18
N HIS A 506 -23.04 -9.89 -15.24
CA HIS A 506 -23.86 -10.04 -16.45
C HIS A 506 -24.78 -8.83 -16.68
N GLU A 507 -25.16 -8.12 -15.61
CA GLU A 507 -26.00 -6.92 -15.66
C GLU A 507 -25.22 -5.63 -16.00
N LEU A 508 -23.91 -5.73 -16.24
CA LEU A 508 -23.11 -4.58 -16.63
C LEU A 508 -23.51 -4.09 -18.03
N PRO A 509 -23.67 -2.77 -18.22
CA PRO A 509 -23.92 -2.15 -19.53
C PRO A 509 -22.70 -2.33 -20.44
N GLY A 510 -22.91 -2.28 -21.76
CA GLY A 510 -21.88 -2.59 -22.76
C GLY A 510 -20.59 -1.76 -22.62
N GLU A 511 -20.72 -0.52 -22.16
CA GLU A 511 -19.61 0.41 -21.90
C GLU A 511 -18.72 -0.02 -20.72
N LEU A 512 -19.25 -0.82 -19.78
CA LEU A 512 -18.53 -1.33 -18.61
C LEU A 512 -18.23 -2.83 -18.70
N GLN A 513 -18.65 -3.50 -19.76
CA GLN A 513 -18.33 -4.91 -19.98
C GLN A 513 -16.85 -5.06 -20.35
N TRP A 514 -16.25 -6.15 -19.90
CA TRP A 514 -14.85 -6.46 -20.22
C TRP A 514 -14.68 -7.93 -20.60
N VAL A 515 -13.64 -8.16 -21.39
CA VAL A 515 -13.13 -9.50 -21.70
C VAL A 515 -11.90 -9.76 -20.84
N ASP A 516 -11.85 -10.93 -20.19
CA ASP A 516 -10.71 -11.30 -19.36
C ASP A 516 -9.43 -11.38 -20.23
N GLY A 517 -8.40 -10.62 -19.88
CA GLY A 517 -7.13 -10.55 -20.62
C GLY A 517 -7.00 -9.38 -21.60
N ASP A 518 -8.00 -8.51 -21.72
CA ASP A 518 -7.89 -7.29 -22.54
C ASP A 518 -6.91 -6.29 -21.92
N ALA A 519 -5.91 -5.85 -22.71
CA ALA A 519 -4.91 -4.86 -22.32
C ALA A 519 -5.40 -3.42 -22.51
N ASN A 520 -6.55 -3.20 -23.16
CA ASN A 520 -7.02 -1.88 -23.55
C ASN A 520 -8.15 -1.30 -22.68
N LEU A 521 -8.38 -1.84 -21.48
CA LEU A 521 -9.39 -1.35 -20.55
C LEU A 521 -9.18 0.12 -20.13
N ASP A 522 -10.26 0.90 -20.04
CA ASP A 522 -10.23 2.21 -19.40
C ASP A 522 -10.12 2.09 -17.87
N VAL A 523 -9.88 3.23 -17.21
CA VAL A 523 -9.63 3.26 -15.76
C VAL A 523 -10.82 2.75 -14.95
N PHE A 524 -12.06 3.07 -15.33
CA PHE A 524 -13.25 2.67 -14.57
C PHE A 524 -13.47 1.16 -14.66
N VAL A 525 -13.38 0.61 -15.87
CA VAL A 525 -13.50 -0.83 -16.10
C VAL A 525 -12.42 -1.58 -15.37
N LEU A 526 -11.17 -1.11 -15.42
CA LEU A 526 -10.05 -1.71 -14.70
C LEU A 526 -10.31 -1.81 -13.19
N CYS A 527 -10.94 -0.79 -12.61
CA CYS A 527 -11.25 -0.73 -11.18
C CYS A 527 -12.37 -1.68 -10.79
N LEU A 528 -13.42 -1.77 -11.63
CA LEU A 528 -14.49 -2.76 -11.45
C LEU A 528 -13.95 -4.19 -11.59
N CYS A 529 -13.08 -4.45 -12.58
CA CYS A 529 -12.41 -5.74 -12.75
C CYS A 529 -11.60 -6.14 -11.53
N THR A 530 -10.79 -5.21 -11.00
CA THR A 530 -9.94 -5.46 -9.84
C THR A 530 -10.79 -5.72 -8.60
N SER A 531 -11.85 -4.93 -8.39
CA SER A 531 -12.78 -5.09 -7.27
C SER A 531 -13.56 -6.40 -7.37
N TYR A 532 -14.03 -6.79 -8.56
CA TYR A 532 -14.69 -8.08 -8.79
C TYR A 532 -13.77 -9.26 -8.42
N ASN A 533 -12.52 -9.24 -8.87
CA ASN A 533 -11.56 -10.30 -8.54
C ASN A 533 -11.15 -10.26 -7.05
N HIS A 534 -11.10 -9.09 -6.42
CA HIS A 534 -10.90 -8.96 -4.97
C HIS A 534 -12.00 -9.72 -4.19
N HIS A 535 -13.27 -9.52 -4.55
CA HIS A 535 -14.40 -10.21 -3.93
C HIS A 535 -14.36 -11.73 -4.16
N LEU A 536 -13.94 -12.17 -5.37
CA LEU A 536 -13.74 -13.60 -5.64
C LEU A 536 -12.70 -14.22 -4.70
N ILE A 537 -11.57 -13.53 -4.45
CA ILE A 537 -10.56 -14.04 -3.52
C ILE A 537 -11.14 -14.15 -2.10
N LEU A 538 -11.93 -13.17 -1.66
CA LEU A 538 -12.54 -13.20 -0.33
C LEU A 538 -13.55 -14.33 -0.14
N LEU A 539 -14.24 -14.77 -1.21
CA LEU A 539 -15.20 -15.89 -1.20
C LEU A 539 -14.56 -17.27 -1.00
N HIS A 540 -13.24 -17.42 -1.18
CA HIS A 540 -12.60 -18.71 -1.43
C HIS A 540 -12.03 -19.48 -0.22
N GLN A 541 -12.36 -19.12 1.03
CA GLN A 541 -11.69 -19.66 2.23
C GLN A 541 -12.52 -20.62 3.11
N ASP A 542 -13.52 -21.30 2.52
CA ASP A 542 -14.40 -22.26 3.23
C ASP A 542 -14.06 -23.75 2.99
N GLN A 543 -12.87 -24.09 2.47
CA GLN A 543 -12.43 -25.49 2.35
C GLN A 543 -11.36 -25.80 3.42
N PRO A 544 -11.61 -26.72 4.37
CA PRO A 544 -10.54 -27.21 5.23
C PRO A 544 -9.45 -27.88 4.36
N PRO A 545 -8.16 -27.80 4.76
CA PRO A 545 -7.11 -28.52 4.06
C PRO A 545 -7.42 -30.03 4.14
N MET A 546 -7.63 -30.67 2.99
CA MET A 546 -7.90 -32.09 2.86
C MET A 546 -6.71 -32.91 3.36
N GLY A 547 -6.73 -33.21 4.66
CA GLY A 547 -6.05 -34.31 5.31
C GLY A 547 -7.02 -34.91 6.31
N GLY A 548 -7.75 -35.95 5.90
CA GLY A 548 -8.60 -36.74 6.81
C GLY A 548 -9.97 -37.13 6.25
N LEU A 549 -10.08 -38.40 5.87
CA LEU A 549 -11.26 -39.24 5.67
C LEU A 549 -12.42 -38.74 4.79
N ALA A 550 -12.60 -39.46 3.69
CA ALA A 550 -13.84 -39.52 2.93
C ALA A 550 -15.02 -39.93 3.85
N SER A 551 -16.04 -39.10 3.93
CA SER A 551 -17.39 -39.53 4.26
C SER A 551 -18.33 -39.19 3.12
N THR A 552 -18.85 -40.26 2.52
CA THR A 552 -19.94 -40.34 1.57
C THR A 552 -21.14 -39.52 2.01
N THR A 553 -21.54 -38.53 1.20
CA THR A 553 -22.96 -38.17 1.09
C THR A 553 -23.21 -37.59 -0.29
N GLN A 554 -24.01 -38.34 -1.02
CA GLN A 554 -24.41 -38.16 -2.40
C GLN A 554 -25.66 -37.29 -2.41
N GLU A 555 -25.52 -35.96 -2.41
CA GLU A 555 -26.68 -35.06 -2.56
C GLU A 555 -26.32 -33.75 -3.28
N ASN A 556 -27.07 -33.47 -4.35
CA ASN A 556 -27.15 -32.26 -5.18
C ASN A 556 -26.04 -31.99 -6.22
N SER A 557 -26.17 -32.67 -7.37
CA SER A 557 -25.39 -32.47 -8.60
C SER A 557 -25.83 -31.29 -9.49
N LEU A 558 -26.78 -30.44 -9.06
CA LEU A 558 -27.38 -29.39 -9.91
C LEU A 558 -26.88 -27.94 -9.63
N LEU A 559 -26.00 -27.72 -8.65
CA LEU A 559 -25.50 -26.37 -8.28
C LEU A 559 -23.97 -26.21 -8.33
N LYS A 560 -23.24 -27.08 -9.04
CA LYS A 560 -21.78 -27.00 -9.14
C LYS A 560 -21.32 -26.07 -10.28
N ARG A 561 -21.65 -24.78 -10.24
CA ARG A 561 -20.77 -23.79 -10.89
C ARG A 561 -19.58 -23.60 -9.95
N SER A 562 -18.42 -24.13 -10.34
CA SER A 562 -17.22 -24.02 -9.52
C SER A 562 -16.81 -22.55 -9.40
N ILE A 563 -16.73 -22.05 -8.17
CA ILE A 563 -16.18 -20.72 -7.89
C ILE A 563 -14.70 -20.72 -8.39
N PRO A 564 -14.24 -19.73 -9.17
CA PRO A 564 -12.90 -19.73 -9.77
C PRO A 564 -11.82 -19.57 -8.70
N SER A 565 -10.94 -20.57 -8.57
CA SER A 565 -9.93 -20.63 -7.49
C SER A 565 -9.26 -19.27 -7.21
N PRO A 566 -8.92 -18.95 -5.94
CA PRO A 566 -8.38 -17.65 -5.58
C PRO A 566 -7.08 -17.33 -6.34
N GLY A 567 -6.35 -18.36 -6.78
CA GLY A 567 -5.19 -18.21 -7.66
C GLY A 567 -5.50 -17.64 -9.04
N ILE A 568 -6.64 -18.00 -9.65
CA ILE A 568 -7.08 -17.45 -10.94
C ILE A 568 -7.45 -15.97 -10.76
N ALA A 569 -8.23 -15.64 -9.74
CA ALA A 569 -8.62 -14.26 -9.46
C ALA A 569 -7.40 -13.37 -9.15
N ALA A 570 -6.45 -13.86 -8.36
CA ALA A 570 -5.19 -13.15 -8.08
C ALA A 570 -4.32 -12.98 -9.34
N ARG A 571 -4.30 -13.97 -10.24
CA ARG A 571 -3.61 -13.85 -11.54
C ARG A 571 -4.27 -12.80 -12.44
N ASN A 572 -5.60 -12.75 -12.49
CA ASN A 572 -6.31 -11.71 -13.23
C ASN A 572 -5.93 -10.32 -12.73
N ILE A 573 -5.88 -10.11 -11.41
CA ILE A 573 -5.42 -8.85 -10.82
C ILE A 573 -3.97 -8.54 -11.24
N THR A 574 -3.08 -9.54 -11.24
CA THR A 574 -1.70 -9.36 -11.70
C THR A 574 -1.62 -8.95 -13.17
N CYS A 575 -2.45 -9.53 -14.05
CA CYS A 575 -2.54 -9.09 -15.45
C CYS A 575 -2.99 -7.63 -15.57
N LEU A 576 -3.96 -7.21 -14.76
CA LEU A 576 -4.40 -5.81 -14.70
C LEU A 576 -3.28 -4.89 -14.21
N VAL A 577 -2.43 -5.33 -13.27
CA VAL A 577 -1.23 -4.59 -12.84
C VAL A 577 -0.28 -4.32 -14.00
N TYR A 578 -0.06 -5.30 -14.90
CA TYR A 578 0.73 -5.06 -16.11
C TYR A 578 0.09 -4.02 -17.04
N THR A 579 -1.23 -4.08 -17.22
CA THR A 579 -1.97 -3.08 -18.02
C THR A 579 -1.83 -1.66 -17.43
N ILE A 580 -1.91 -1.53 -16.11
CA ILE A 580 -1.70 -0.26 -15.40
C ILE A 580 -0.31 0.33 -15.73
N TYR A 581 0.71 -0.52 -15.66
CA TYR A 581 2.10 -0.12 -15.89
C TYR A 581 2.35 0.24 -17.35
N ALA A 582 1.88 -0.60 -18.28
CA ALA A 582 2.01 -0.39 -19.72
C ALA A 582 1.40 0.95 -20.18
N LYS A 583 0.26 1.34 -19.60
CA LYS A 583 -0.41 2.61 -19.91
C LYS A 583 0.17 3.83 -19.19
N SER A 584 1.27 3.69 -18.43
CA SER A 584 1.92 4.76 -17.66
C SER A 584 0.96 5.55 -16.77
N ASN A 585 -0.06 4.89 -16.21
CA ASN A 585 -1.12 5.57 -15.47
C ASN A 585 -1.36 5.08 -14.03
N PRO A 586 -0.32 4.79 -13.23
CA PRO A 586 -0.53 4.41 -11.82
C PRO A 586 -1.15 5.56 -11.00
N LEU A 587 -0.97 6.81 -11.45
CA LEU A 587 -1.46 8.01 -10.79
C LEU A 587 -2.94 8.34 -11.06
N CYS A 588 -3.68 7.58 -11.88
CA CYS A 588 -5.13 7.82 -12.07
C CYS A 588 -6.02 6.73 -11.47
N ILE A 589 -5.46 5.81 -10.70
CA ILE A 589 -6.21 4.66 -10.18
C ILE A 589 -6.82 5.02 -8.81
N PRO A 590 -8.12 4.73 -8.59
CA PRO A 590 -8.76 4.89 -7.30
C PRO A 590 -8.13 4.01 -6.21
N HIS A 591 -8.20 4.48 -4.97
CA HIS A 591 -7.58 3.84 -3.82
C HIS A 591 -8.14 2.43 -3.55
N GLU A 592 -9.39 2.18 -3.92
CA GLU A 592 -10.08 0.90 -3.77
C GLU A 592 -9.38 -0.23 -4.53
N THR A 593 -8.75 0.05 -5.67
CA THR A 593 -8.04 -0.94 -6.50
C THR A 593 -6.85 -1.57 -5.77
N PHE A 594 -6.13 -0.80 -4.96
CA PHE A 594 -4.94 -1.27 -4.24
C PHE A 594 -5.27 -2.38 -3.23
N GLN A 595 -6.50 -2.45 -2.73
CA GLN A 595 -6.92 -3.53 -1.84
C GLN A 595 -6.98 -4.89 -2.55
N GLY A 596 -7.41 -4.88 -3.81
CA GLY A 596 -7.36 -6.06 -4.68
C GLY A 596 -5.93 -6.53 -4.89
N VAL A 597 -5.01 -5.60 -5.18
CA VAL A 597 -3.58 -5.89 -5.38
C VAL A 597 -2.96 -6.48 -4.12
N PHE A 598 -3.21 -5.89 -2.94
CA PHE A 598 -2.69 -6.40 -1.67
C PHE A 598 -3.18 -7.83 -1.38
N LEU A 599 -4.47 -8.10 -1.62
CA LEU A 599 -5.03 -9.43 -1.39
C LEU A 599 -4.51 -10.46 -2.42
N ALA A 600 -4.34 -10.05 -3.68
CA ALA A 600 -3.72 -10.87 -4.71
C ALA A 600 -2.27 -11.21 -4.35
N GLU A 601 -1.49 -10.24 -3.88
CA GLU A 601 -0.12 -10.44 -3.40
C GLU A 601 -0.05 -11.44 -2.25
N ALA A 602 -1.00 -11.39 -1.30
CA ALA A 602 -1.11 -12.39 -0.24
C ALA A 602 -1.36 -13.81 -0.79
N VAL A 603 -2.23 -13.95 -1.80
CA VAL A 603 -2.45 -15.24 -2.47
C VAL A 603 -1.19 -15.70 -3.21
N MET A 604 -0.51 -14.82 -3.95
CA MET A 604 0.71 -15.13 -4.69
C MET A 604 1.85 -15.54 -3.75
N PHE A 605 1.97 -14.88 -2.60
CA PHE A 605 2.91 -15.27 -1.55
C PHE A 605 2.63 -16.68 -1.02
N THR A 606 1.36 -17.10 -0.91
CA THR A 606 1.04 -18.49 -0.56
C THR A 606 1.36 -19.48 -1.69
N GLN A 607 1.14 -19.10 -2.96
CA GLN A 607 1.49 -19.92 -4.12
C GLN A 607 3.01 -20.10 -4.28
N MET A 608 3.80 -19.10 -3.92
CA MET A 608 5.26 -19.19 -3.87
C MET A 608 5.75 -20.32 -2.94
N LYS A 609 4.95 -20.68 -1.92
CA LYS A 609 5.24 -21.78 -0.99
C LYS A 609 4.74 -23.13 -1.49
N ALA A 610 4.11 -23.20 -2.67
CA ALA A 610 3.63 -24.45 -3.23
C ALA A 610 4.81 -25.39 -3.53
N SER A 611 4.57 -26.69 -3.38
CA SER A 611 5.55 -27.73 -3.73
C SER A 611 5.77 -27.86 -5.23
N ASP A 612 4.79 -27.44 -6.04
CA ASP A 612 4.90 -27.39 -7.49
C ASP A 612 5.78 -26.21 -7.94
N LEU A 613 6.86 -26.52 -8.66
CA LEU A 613 7.88 -25.54 -9.05
C LEU A 613 7.32 -24.46 -9.98
N MET A 614 6.43 -24.83 -10.91
CA MET A 614 5.81 -23.89 -11.85
C MET A 614 4.88 -22.92 -11.14
N THR A 615 4.03 -23.42 -10.23
CA THR A 615 3.17 -22.58 -9.38
C THR A 615 4.00 -21.66 -8.48
N ALA A 616 5.10 -22.17 -7.93
CA ALA A 616 6.01 -21.36 -7.11
C ALA A 616 6.74 -20.26 -7.92
N GLN A 617 7.16 -20.57 -9.15
CA GLN A 617 7.78 -19.59 -10.07
C GLN A 617 6.79 -18.52 -10.54
N HIS A 618 5.58 -18.92 -10.96
CA HIS A 618 4.52 -17.97 -11.31
C HIS A 618 4.13 -17.08 -10.14
N GLY A 619 4.00 -17.65 -8.93
CA GLY A 619 3.75 -16.88 -7.72
C GLY A 619 4.84 -15.85 -7.43
N ARG A 620 6.12 -16.17 -7.70
CA ARG A 620 7.23 -15.21 -7.58
C ARG A 620 7.16 -14.08 -8.60
N ALA A 621 6.95 -14.39 -9.88
CA ALA A 621 6.86 -13.38 -10.93
C ALA A 621 5.68 -12.43 -10.71
N ALA A 622 4.52 -12.98 -10.34
CA ALA A 622 3.32 -12.20 -10.05
C ALA A 622 3.47 -11.31 -8.80
N LEU A 623 4.12 -11.82 -7.75
CA LEU A 623 4.45 -11.02 -6.56
C LEU A 623 5.38 -9.85 -6.92
N SER A 624 6.41 -10.11 -7.74
CA SER A 624 7.34 -9.07 -8.20
C SER A 624 6.62 -7.98 -9.00
N ALA A 625 5.67 -8.34 -9.85
CA ALA A 625 4.85 -7.39 -10.60
C ALA A 625 3.99 -6.50 -9.68
N CYS A 626 3.41 -7.07 -8.62
CA CYS A 626 2.67 -6.29 -7.61
C CYS A 626 3.61 -5.35 -6.84
N GLN A 627 4.83 -5.80 -6.50
CA GLN A 627 5.85 -4.95 -5.86
C GLN A 627 6.26 -3.76 -6.74
N MET A 628 6.41 -3.97 -8.06
CA MET A 628 6.67 -2.86 -9.00
C MET A 628 5.59 -1.78 -8.94
N LEU A 629 4.31 -2.19 -8.90
CA LEU A 629 3.21 -1.24 -8.74
C LEU A 629 3.28 -0.49 -7.41
N TRP A 630 3.59 -1.18 -6.32
CA TRP A 630 3.76 -0.55 -5.00
C TRP A 630 4.85 0.50 -4.98
N HIS A 631 5.97 0.26 -5.66
CA HIS A 631 7.03 1.26 -5.82
C HIS A 631 6.54 2.47 -6.63
N ALA A 632 5.75 2.26 -7.69
CA ALA A 632 5.19 3.35 -8.49
C ALA A 632 4.18 4.22 -7.72
N VAL A 633 3.48 3.65 -6.73
CA VAL A 633 2.44 4.30 -5.93
C VAL A 633 2.87 4.53 -4.47
N LEU A 634 4.17 4.53 -4.21
CA LEU A 634 4.76 4.60 -2.87
C LEU A 634 4.31 5.84 -2.09
N GLU A 635 4.18 6.98 -2.78
CA GLU A 635 3.79 8.27 -2.18
C GLU A 635 2.32 8.65 -2.39
N THR A 636 1.56 7.87 -3.16
CA THR A 636 0.14 8.15 -3.44
C THR A 636 -0.79 7.41 -2.49
N TRP A 637 -0.48 6.14 -2.18
CA TRP A 637 -1.25 5.36 -1.23
C TRP A 637 -0.48 5.13 0.06
N ASP A 638 -0.98 5.70 1.17
CA ASP A 638 -0.28 5.72 2.47
C ASP A 638 0.07 4.33 3.02
N ALA A 639 -0.62 3.29 2.54
CA ALA A 639 -0.36 1.92 2.96
C ALA A 639 0.81 1.24 2.22
N SER A 640 1.19 1.73 1.04
CA SER A 640 2.26 1.14 0.21
C SER A 640 3.57 0.89 0.98
N PRO A 641 4.10 1.86 1.79
CA PRO A 641 5.41 1.68 2.43
C PRO A 641 5.46 0.57 3.49
N TRP A 642 4.34 0.26 4.16
CA TRP A 642 4.32 -0.83 5.14
C TRP A 642 3.96 -2.16 4.49
N ILE A 643 3.17 -2.17 3.41
CA ILE A 643 2.87 -3.37 2.62
C ILE A 643 4.15 -3.90 1.95
N LEU A 644 4.92 -3.03 1.30
CA LEU A 644 6.24 -3.37 0.76
C LEU A 644 7.13 -4.00 1.83
N ARG A 645 7.34 -3.29 2.94
CA ARG A 645 8.17 -3.80 4.06
C ARG A 645 7.66 -5.13 4.63
N LEU A 646 6.34 -5.33 4.68
CA LEU A 646 5.76 -6.58 5.13
C LEU A 646 6.14 -7.73 4.20
N PHE A 647 5.90 -7.59 2.90
CA PHE A 647 6.19 -8.64 1.92
C PHE A 647 7.69 -8.86 1.73
N ASP A 648 8.51 -7.80 1.74
CA ASP A 648 9.97 -7.92 1.71
C ASP A 648 10.48 -8.78 2.87
N HIS A 649 9.96 -8.53 4.08
CA HIS A 649 10.32 -9.31 5.27
C HIS A 649 9.78 -10.75 5.23
N LEU A 650 8.55 -10.93 4.72
CA LEU A 650 7.93 -12.25 4.59
C LEU A 650 8.65 -13.12 3.55
N VAL A 651 9.06 -12.55 2.42
CA VAL A 651 9.89 -13.18 1.39
C VAL A 651 11.27 -13.52 1.99
N GLY A 652 11.90 -12.57 2.68
CA GLY A 652 13.20 -12.77 3.32
C GLY A 652 13.20 -13.85 4.42
N ARG A 653 12.09 -14.10 5.13
CA ARG A 653 11.98 -15.15 6.16
C ARG A 653 11.91 -16.57 5.62
N LEU A 654 11.57 -16.78 4.35
CA LEU A 654 11.44 -18.14 3.79
C LEU A 654 12.79 -18.80 3.46
N GLY A 655 13.91 -18.23 3.91
CA GLY A 655 15.24 -18.77 3.63
C GLY A 655 15.64 -18.65 2.15
N LEU A 656 14.85 -17.92 1.37
CA LEU A 656 15.27 -17.34 0.12
C LEU A 656 16.08 -16.07 0.49
N PRO A 657 17.24 -15.83 -0.13
CA PRO A 657 18.19 -14.84 0.35
C PRO A 657 17.52 -13.48 0.55
N SER A 658 17.45 -13.05 1.80
CA SER A 658 17.14 -11.68 2.18
C SER A 658 18.36 -10.82 1.85
N ASP A 659 18.64 -10.60 0.57
CA ASP A 659 19.81 -9.81 0.20
C ASP A 659 19.44 -8.33 0.24
N ARG A 660 19.78 -7.70 1.36
CA ARG A 660 20.33 -6.33 1.45
C ARG A 660 19.59 -5.16 0.78
N GLN A 661 18.32 -5.28 0.39
CA GLN A 661 17.54 -4.21 -0.27
C GLN A 661 17.37 -2.89 0.52
N ASN A 662 17.66 -2.87 1.82
CA ASN A 662 17.63 -1.65 2.64
C ASN A 662 19.01 -0.97 2.80
N ASP A 663 20.05 -1.46 2.11
CA ASP A 663 21.29 -0.73 1.95
C ASP A 663 21.25 0.03 0.60
N PRO A 664 21.40 1.36 0.57
CA PRO A 664 21.53 2.12 -0.68
C PRO A 664 22.70 1.66 -1.58
N SER A 665 23.56 0.73 -1.13
CA SER A 665 24.56 0.02 -1.94
C SER A 665 24.06 -1.21 -2.71
N TRP A 666 22.85 -1.72 -2.42
CA TRP A 666 22.35 -2.95 -3.04
C TRP A 666 21.82 -2.69 -4.45
N VAL A 667 22.63 -3.07 -5.44
CA VAL A 667 22.24 -3.06 -6.84
C VAL A 667 21.64 -4.43 -7.16
N ALA A 668 20.36 -4.47 -7.58
CA ALA A 668 19.77 -5.65 -8.19
C ALA A 668 20.58 -5.96 -9.47
N THR A 669 21.38 -7.00 -9.55
CA THR A 669 22.18 -7.32 -10.76
C THR A 669 22.01 -8.79 -11.12
N ALA A 670 22.41 -9.22 -12.32
CA ALA A 670 22.36 -10.63 -12.69
C ALA A 670 23.24 -11.52 -11.79
N ILE A 671 24.28 -10.96 -11.15
CA ILE A 671 25.08 -11.65 -10.13
C ILE A 671 24.21 -12.12 -8.95
N ASN A 672 23.06 -11.50 -8.69
CA ASN A 672 22.14 -11.96 -7.63
C ASN A 672 21.46 -13.30 -7.97
N LEU A 673 21.54 -13.77 -9.22
CA LEU A 673 21.15 -15.14 -9.59
C LEU A 673 22.04 -16.20 -8.91
N LEU A 674 23.26 -15.82 -8.51
CA LEU A 674 24.19 -16.62 -7.72
C LEU A 674 23.73 -16.66 -6.25
N THR A 675 22.57 -17.26 -6.02
CA THR A 675 22.00 -17.49 -4.69
C THR A 675 22.79 -18.57 -3.95
N ALA A 676 22.70 -18.60 -2.61
CA ALA A 676 23.36 -19.64 -1.81
C ALA A 676 23.03 -21.08 -2.26
N SER A 677 21.80 -21.33 -2.74
CA SER A 677 21.42 -22.63 -3.32
C SER A 677 22.11 -22.91 -4.64
N VAL A 678 22.20 -21.92 -5.54
CA VAL A 678 22.88 -22.07 -6.83
C VAL A 678 24.37 -22.31 -6.60
N VAL A 679 25.01 -21.55 -5.71
CA VAL A 679 26.43 -21.72 -5.36
C VAL A 679 26.68 -23.09 -4.71
N ARG A 680 25.80 -23.54 -3.82
CA ARG A 680 25.91 -24.87 -3.22
C ARG A 680 25.77 -25.97 -4.27
N GLU A 681 24.87 -25.84 -5.24
CA GLU A 681 24.77 -26.82 -6.32
C GLU A 681 26.00 -26.78 -7.24
N ALA A 682 26.51 -25.58 -7.56
CA ALA A 682 27.75 -25.42 -8.32
C ALA A 682 28.95 -26.08 -7.62
N SER A 683 28.98 -26.12 -6.28
CA SER A 683 30.08 -26.80 -5.56
C SER A 683 30.23 -28.28 -5.91
N LYS A 684 29.18 -28.94 -6.43
CA LYS A 684 29.21 -30.33 -6.91
C LYS A 684 29.98 -30.50 -8.23
N GLU A 685 30.28 -29.39 -8.91
CA GLU A 685 31.14 -29.38 -10.09
C GLU A 685 32.61 -29.67 -9.71
N ILE A 686 33.00 -29.46 -8.44
CA ILE A 686 34.33 -29.82 -7.92
C ILE A 686 34.35 -31.34 -7.64
N GLN A 687 34.89 -32.10 -8.59
CA GLN A 687 35.00 -33.55 -8.53
C GLN A 687 36.44 -34.03 -8.47
N THR A 688 37.38 -33.29 -9.06
CA THR A 688 38.79 -33.69 -9.19
C THR A 688 39.76 -32.77 -8.47
N GLY A 689 39.38 -31.53 -8.20
CA GLY A 689 40.24 -30.48 -7.66
C GLY A 689 41.22 -29.88 -8.68
N HIS A 690 41.18 -30.33 -9.93
CA HIS A 690 41.94 -29.70 -11.02
C HIS A 690 41.42 -28.28 -11.22
N HIS A 691 42.31 -27.30 -11.25
CA HIS A 691 41.94 -25.90 -11.38
C HIS A 691 42.78 -25.17 -12.43
N VAL A 692 42.17 -24.18 -13.05
CA VAL A 692 42.73 -23.38 -14.16
C VAL A 692 42.52 -21.91 -13.85
N GLN A 693 43.60 -21.12 -13.89
CA GLN A 693 43.51 -19.65 -13.83
C GLN A 693 43.11 -19.10 -15.19
N LEU A 694 42.16 -18.18 -15.21
CA LEU A 694 41.55 -17.66 -16.45
C LEU A 694 41.98 -16.23 -16.76
N ASP A 695 42.71 -15.57 -15.86
CA ASP A 695 43.36 -14.29 -16.12
C ASP A 695 44.48 -14.47 -17.14
N TRP A 696 44.36 -13.78 -18.25
CA TRP A 696 45.42 -13.65 -19.22
C TRP A 696 46.56 -12.81 -18.63
N PRO A 697 47.83 -13.24 -18.75
CA PRO A 697 48.96 -12.52 -18.17
C PRO A 697 48.97 -11.03 -18.53
N LEU A 698 49.12 -10.16 -17.53
CA LEU A 698 48.95 -8.71 -17.68
C LEU A 698 49.89 -8.05 -18.71
N HIS A 699 51.02 -8.69 -19.02
CA HIS A 699 51.97 -8.21 -20.03
C HIS A 699 51.61 -8.64 -21.46
N ASN A 700 50.62 -9.51 -21.65
CA ASN A 700 50.29 -10.06 -22.97
C ASN A 700 49.60 -9.03 -23.87
N GLN A 701 48.81 -8.11 -23.32
CA GLN A 701 48.24 -7.02 -24.11
C GLN A 701 49.28 -5.89 -24.33
N GLU A 702 50.27 -6.16 -25.18
CA GLU A 702 51.33 -5.20 -25.53
C GLU A 702 50.77 -3.89 -26.11
N PHE A 703 49.74 -4.00 -26.95
CA PHE A 703 49.10 -2.90 -27.64
C PHE A 703 47.60 -2.87 -27.31
N PRO A 704 47.18 -2.25 -26.18
CA PRO A 704 45.78 -2.20 -25.82
C PRO A 704 44.98 -1.28 -26.77
N GLY A 705 43.76 -1.70 -27.07
CA GLY A 705 42.81 -0.91 -27.87
C GLY A 705 42.39 0.39 -27.16
N TYR A 706 41.69 1.26 -27.89
CA TYR A 706 41.18 2.55 -27.40
C TYR A 706 42.24 3.49 -26.82
N ASN A 707 43.50 3.35 -27.25
CA ASN A 707 44.64 4.11 -26.73
C ASN A 707 44.76 4.03 -25.20
N ARG A 708 44.35 2.91 -24.61
CA ARG A 708 44.50 2.69 -23.17
C ARG A 708 45.98 2.59 -22.81
N LYS A 709 46.30 2.85 -21.54
CA LYS A 709 47.67 2.81 -21.06
C LYS A 709 48.16 1.35 -20.98
N PRO A 710 49.34 1.01 -21.54
CA PRO A 710 49.95 -0.32 -21.37
C PRO A 710 50.26 -0.65 -19.91
N PHE A 711 50.40 -1.95 -19.62
CA PHE A 711 50.81 -2.44 -18.31
C PHE A 711 52.27 -2.06 -18.00
N GLU A 712 52.49 -1.47 -16.82
CA GLU A 712 53.82 -1.17 -16.28
C GLU A 712 53.99 -1.90 -14.94
N HIS A 713 55.13 -2.58 -14.76
CA HIS A 713 55.51 -3.25 -13.52
C HIS A 713 56.92 -2.81 -13.11
N LYS A 714 57.06 -2.34 -11.87
CA LYS A 714 58.32 -1.88 -11.31
C LYS A 714 58.62 -2.63 -10.03
N ILE A 715 59.73 -3.37 -10.02
CA ILE A 715 60.23 -4.07 -8.84
C ILE A 715 61.08 -3.10 -8.01
N ILE A 716 60.76 -2.98 -6.72
CA ILE A 716 61.46 -2.16 -5.74
C ILE A 716 62.38 -3.06 -4.92
N ASP A 717 63.68 -2.82 -4.99
CA ASP A 717 64.67 -3.48 -4.14
C ASP A 717 64.80 -2.73 -2.81
N HIS A 718 64.57 -3.42 -1.69
CA HIS A 718 64.72 -2.87 -0.34
C HIS A 718 66.13 -3.00 0.24
N LYS A 719 67.08 -3.60 -0.51
CA LYS A 719 68.49 -3.67 -0.10
C LYS A 719 69.10 -2.29 0.24
N PRO A 720 68.77 -1.18 -0.45
CA PRO A 720 69.19 0.16 -0.05
C PRO A 720 68.70 0.60 1.34
N LEU A 721 67.61 0.01 1.86
CA LEU A 721 67.09 0.22 3.21
C LEU A 721 67.71 -0.76 4.24
N GLY A 722 68.63 -1.63 3.81
CA GLY A 722 69.23 -2.67 4.66
C GLY A 722 68.34 -3.91 4.87
N ILE A 723 67.25 -4.04 4.11
CA ILE A 723 66.29 -5.14 4.21
C ILE A 723 66.47 -6.08 3.00
N CYS A 724 66.53 -7.39 3.24
CA CYS A 724 66.53 -8.38 2.16
C CYS A 724 65.08 -8.69 1.73
N GLY A 725 64.55 -7.92 0.78
CA GLY A 725 63.21 -8.10 0.26
C GLY A 725 62.96 -7.26 -0.99
N PHE A 726 61.90 -7.62 -1.72
CA PHE A 726 61.41 -6.89 -2.88
C PHE A 726 59.93 -6.58 -2.70
N ASP A 727 59.52 -5.37 -3.10
CA ASP A 727 58.12 -5.03 -3.36
C ASP A 727 57.92 -4.79 -4.86
N ASP A 728 56.68 -4.62 -5.29
CA ASP A 728 56.35 -4.19 -6.64
C ASP A 728 55.31 -3.05 -6.67
N GLU A 729 55.39 -2.25 -7.73
CA GLU A 729 54.38 -1.27 -8.13
C GLU A 729 53.83 -1.68 -9.50
N ILE A 730 52.51 -1.71 -9.64
CA ILE A 730 51.83 -1.89 -10.93
C ILE A 730 51.07 -0.64 -11.31
N HIS A 731 51.12 -0.28 -12.60
CA HIS A 731 50.30 0.78 -13.17
C HIS A 731 49.66 0.25 -14.44
N MET A 732 48.32 0.18 -14.43
CA MET A 732 47.55 -0.31 -15.57
C MET A 732 46.21 0.41 -15.68
N ASN A 733 45.68 0.48 -16.89
CA ASN A 733 44.25 0.63 -17.06
C ASN A 733 43.61 -0.76 -16.83
N THR A 734 42.53 -0.83 -16.03
CA THR A 734 41.84 -2.09 -15.69
C THR A 734 41.26 -2.83 -16.89
N GLN A 735 41.29 -2.19 -18.07
CA GLN A 735 40.78 -2.68 -19.34
C GLN A 735 41.87 -2.93 -20.39
N SER A 736 43.11 -3.10 -19.95
CA SER A 736 44.28 -3.41 -20.80
C SER A 736 44.73 -4.87 -20.64
N GLY A 737 43.78 -5.79 -20.54
CA GLY A 737 43.98 -7.23 -20.36
C GLY A 737 42.64 -7.91 -20.03
N SER A 738 42.67 -9.12 -19.47
CA SER A 738 41.44 -9.75 -18.98
C SER A 738 40.72 -8.85 -18.01
N GLN A 739 39.41 -8.71 -18.19
CA GLN A 739 38.62 -7.76 -17.43
C GLN A 739 37.21 -8.25 -17.15
N TRP A 740 36.62 -7.66 -16.12
CA TRP A 740 35.19 -7.44 -15.97
C TRP A 740 34.86 -5.99 -16.29
N ASP A 741 33.85 -5.79 -17.12
CA ASP A 741 33.19 -4.50 -17.29
C ASP A 741 32.02 -4.36 -16.34
N GLY A 742 32.09 -3.30 -15.52
CA GLY A 742 31.09 -2.95 -14.54
C GLY A 742 29.91 -2.21 -15.14
N LEU A 743 28.86 -2.05 -14.35
CA LEU A 743 27.58 -1.47 -14.78
C LEU A 743 27.64 0.06 -15.05
N LYS A 744 28.83 0.66 -14.91
CA LYS A 744 29.15 2.04 -15.30
C LYS A 744 30.13 2.14 -16.46
N HIS A 745 30.58 1.00 -17.00
CA HIS A 745 31.57 0.95 -18.08
C HIS A 745 31.02 1.61 -19.35
N ASP A 746 29.82 1.23 -19.78
CA ASP A 746 29.14 1.78 -20.94
C ASP A 746 27.70 2.20 -20.58
N GLY A 747 27.17 3.20 -21.29
CA GLY A 747 25.87 3.80 -21.01
C GLY A 747 25.06 4.04 -22.28
N TYR A 748 23.74 4.09 -22.15
CA TYR A 748 22.86 4.24 -23.29
C TYR A 748 22.79 5.70 -23.77
N GLY A 749 23.39 5.95 -24.94
CA GLY A 749 23.71 7.29 -25.47
C GLY A 749 22.61 8.04 -26.24
N ASN A 750 21.36 7.54 -26.31
CA ASN A 750 20.28 8.17 -27.09
C ASN A 750 19.63 9.39 -26.39
N GLY A 751 20.44 10.39 -26.03
CA GLY A 751 19.99 11.68 -25.48
C GLY A 751 19.64 11.68 -23.99
N ARG A 752 19.50 10.51 -23.35
CA ARG A 752 19.27 10.38 -21.90
C ARG A 752 20.55 10.14 -21.10
N ASN A 753 21.59 9.55 -21.70
CA ASN A 753 22.89 9.25 -21.08
C ASN A 753 22.74 8.59 -19.70
N VAL A 754 22.16 7.39 -19.70
CA VAL A 754 21.85 6.63 -18.48
C VAL A 754 22.58 5.29 -18.46
N PHE A 755 22.93 4.85 -17.25
CA PHE A 755 23.48 3.54 -16.93
C PHE A 755 22.41 2.63 -16.32
N TYR A 756 22.82 1.44 -15.90
CA TYR A 756 21.97 0.49 -15.21
C TYR A 756 21.16 1.11 -14.05
N ASN A 757 19.92 0.66 -13.85
CA ASN A 757 18.95 1.23 -12.89
C ASN A 757 18.59 2.71 -13.13
N GLY A 758 18.79 3.22 -14.34
CA GLY A 758 18.45 4.61 -14.69
C GLY A 758 19.40 5.65 -14.10
N LEU A 759 20.56 5.23 -13.59
CA LEU A 759 21.58 6.12 -13.04
C LEU A 759 22.06 7.09 -14.13
N THR A 760 21.85 8.39 -13.95
CA THR A 760 22.24 9.38 -14.97
C THR A 760 23.74 9.58 -15.02
N TYR A 761 24.25 10.08 -16.15
CA TYR A 761 25.66 10.43 -16.29
C TYR A 761 26.18 11.37 -15.19
N GLN A 762 25.40 12.38 -14.82
CA GLN A 762 25.79 13.32 -13.78
C GLN A 762 25.88 12.65 -12.41
N GLU A 763 24.95 11.77 -12.08
CA GLU A 763 24.97 11.01 -10.81
C GLU A 763 26.10 9.98 -10.78
N ALA A 764 26.33 9.25 -11.88
CA ALA A 764 27.40 8.28 -12.01
C ALA A 764 28.80 8.91 -11.82
N SER A 765 28.99 10.15 -12.28
CA SER A 765 30.25 10.88 -12.10
C SER A 765 30.56 11.29 -10.65
N ARG A 766 29.54 11.31 -9.78
CA ARG A 766 29.66 11.79 -8.38
C ARG A 766 29.42 10.70 -7.34
N SER A 767 28.99 9.51 -7.75
CA SER A 767 28.57 8.43 -6.87
C SER A 767 29.33 7.13 -7.10
N THR A 768 29.38 6.29 -6.06
CA THR A 768 29.96 4.95 -6.14
C THR A 768 28.96 3.90 -6.62
N THR A 769 27.67 4.26 -6.77
CA THR A 769 26.58 3.41 -7.28
C THR A 769 27.00 2.66 -8.55
N ASN A 770 26.54 1.42 -8.73
CA ASN A 770 26.90 0.55 -9.86
C ASN A 770 28.40 0.20 -9.98
N GLY A 771 29.23 0.51 -8.98
CA GLY A 771 30.66 0.18 -9.00
C GLY A 771 30.96 -1.27 -8.66
N THR A 772 32.04 -1.82 -9.21
CA THR A 772 32.44 -3.24 -9.08
C THR A 772 32.69 -3.70 -7.63
N HIS A 773 33.07 -2.80 -6.70
CA HIS A 773 33.17 -3.12 -5.27
C HIS A 773 31.92 -3.80 -4.67
N ASN A 774 30.72 -3.50 -5.17
CA ASN A 774 29.48 -4.12 -4.68
C ASN A 774 29.50 -5.65 -4.87
N TRP A 775 30.20 -6.14 -5.90
CA TRP A 775 30.38 -7.56 -6.15
C TRP A 775 31.34 -8.18 -5.14
N CYS A 776 32.42 -7.48 -4.79
CA CYS A 776 33.35 -7.89 -3.72
C CYS A 776 32.64 -7.93 -2.35
N GLU A 777 31.88 -6.88 -2.01
CA GLU A 777 31.13 -6.77 -0.74
C GLU A 777 30.01 -7.81 -0.62
N ARG A 778 29.49 -8.30 -1.74
CA ARG A 778 28.57 -9.46 -1.79
C ARG A 778 29.27 -10.77 -1.43
N GLY A 779 30.58 -10.88 -1.64
CA GLY A 779 31.35 -12.12 -1.47
C GLY A 779 32.01 -12.62 -2.76
N GLY A 780 32.14 -11.77 -3.77
CA GLY A 780 32.70 -12.11 -5.08
C GLY A 780 31.67 -12.72 -6.04
N ILE A 781 32.16 -13.25 -7.16
CA ILE A 781 31.37 -13.94 -8.17
C ILE A 781 31.70 -15.43 -8.03
N VAL A 782 30.75 -16.22 -7.54
CA VAL A 782 30.95 -17.64 -7.28
C VAL A 782 29.75 -18.41 -7.82
N GLY A 783 29.98 -19.43 -8.63
CA GLY A 783 28.88 -20.12 -9.31
C GLY A 783 29.36 -21.26 -10.19
N ARG A 784 28.51 -21.67 -11.13
CA ARG A 784 28.84 -22.66 -12.15
C ARG A 784 29.25 -21.94 -13.43
N GLY A 785 30.46 -22.20 -13.93
CA GLY A 785 30.89 -21.76 -15.24
C GLY A 785 30.56 -22.81 -16.30
N ILE A 786 30.18 -22.36 -17.48
CA ILE A 786 30.06 -23.21 -18.67
C ILE A 786 30.88 -22.61 -19.82
N LEU A 787 31.60 -23.46 -20.56
CA LEU A 787 32.40 -23.07 -21.71
C LEU A 787 31.75 -23.53 -23.00
N VAL A 788 31.61 -22.64 -23.97
CA VAL A 788 31.29 -22.96 -25.37
C VAL A 788 32.55 -22.79 -26.20
N ASP A 789 33.12 -23.90 -26.66
CA ASP A 789 34.38 -23.93 -27.40
C ASP A 789 34.12 -23.81 -28.91
N MET A 790 33.95 -22.57 -29.38
CA MET A 790 33.59 -22.28 -30.77
C MET A 790 34.72 -22.61 -31.74
N VAL A 791 35.98 -22.41 -31.34
CA VAL A 791 37.14 -22.79 -32.16
C VAL A 791 37.09 -24.26 -32.49
N ARG A 792 36.92 -25.12 -31.47
CA ARG A 792 36.87 -26.57 -31.67
C ARG A 792 35.65 -27.00 -32.47
N PHE A 793 34.51 -26.36 -32.22
CA PHE A 793 33.29 -26.60 -32.98
C PHE A 793 33.51 -26.33 -34.48
N TYR A 794 34.06 -25.16 -34.85
CA TYR A 794 34.34 -24.82 -36.24
C TYR A 794 35.44 -25.67 -36.86
N GLU A 795 36.52 -25.97 -36.14
CA GLU A 795 37.57 -26.87 -36.64
C GLU A 795 37.02 -28.27 -36.97
N ARG A 796 36.06 -28.78 -36.18
CA ARG A 796 35.39 -30.06 -36.46
C ARG A 796 34.38 -30.00 -37.60
N ARG A 797 33.59 -28.92 -37.67
CA ARG A 797 32.52 -28.77 -38.66
C ARG A 797 33.05 -28.39 -40.04
N ASP A 798 33.98 -27.42 -40.06
CA ASP A 798 34.41 -26.69 -41.26
C ASP A 798 35.91 -26.91 -41.58
N GLY A 799 36.66 -27.61 -40.72
CA GLY A 799 38.09 -27.90 -40.88
C GLY A 799 39.02 -26.78 -40.38
N GLN A 800 38.50 -25.57 -40.18
CA GLN A 800 39.23 -24.42 -39.63
C GLN A 800 38.26 -23.46 -38.93
N ALA A 801 38.74 -22.77 -37.89
CA ALA A 801 37.97 -21.71 -37.23
C ALA A 801 38.04 -20.39 -38.04
N PRO A 802 37.01 -19.52 -37.97
CA PRO A 802 37.06 -18.17 -38.52
C PRO A 802 38.23 -17.36 -37.95
N ASP A 803 38.78 -16.42 -38.73
CA ASP A 803 39.85 -15.54 -38.25
C ASP A 803 39.31 -14.58 -37.17
N PRO A 804 39.81 -14.66 -35.92
CA PRO A 804 39.26 -13.89 -34.82
C PRO A 804 39.57 -12.39 -34.88
N TRP A 805 40.48 -11.95 -35.76
CA TRP A 805 40.75 -10.53 -36.03
C TRP A 805 39.92 -9.95 -37.18
N THR A 806 38.90 -10.68 -37.63
CA THR A 806 37.88 -10.19 -38.56
C THR A 806 36.56 -9.97 -37.84
N ARG A 807 35.64 -9.21 -38.44
CA ARG A 807 34.28 -8.99 -37.92
C ARG A 807 33.38 -10.21 -38.22
N TYR A 808 33.74 -11.36 -37.67
CA TYR A 808 32.93 -12.57 -37.76
C TYR A 808 31.87 -12.57 -36.66
N GLU A 809 30.60 -12.71 -37.05
CA GLU A 809 29.47 -12.81 -36.11
C GLU A 809 29.20 -14.28 -35.84
N ILE A 810 29.39 -14.73 -34.60
CA ILE A 810 29.04 -16.09 -34.16
C ILE A 810 27.51 -16.18 -34.05
N PRO A 811 26.82 -16.93 -34.93
CA PRO A 811 25.36 -17.01 -34.92
C PRO A 811 24.84 -17.78 -33.70
N LEU A 812 23.60 -17.48 -33.28
CA LEU A 812 22.94 -18.21 -32.19
C LEU A 812 22.85 -19.72 -32.46
N ASP A 813 22.50 -20.10 -33.68
CA ASP A 813 22.40 -21.51 -34.10
C ASP A 813 23.69 -22.28 -33.85
N ASP A 814 24.84 -21.64 -34.09
CA ASP A 814 26.15 -22.25 -33.87
C ASP A 814 26.44 -22.40 -32.38
N LEU A 815 26.10 -21.41 -31.55
CA LEU A 815 26.23 -21.51 -30.08
C LEU A 815 25.38 -22.67 -29.52
N GLN A 816 24.13 -22.78 -29.97
CA GLN A 816 23.21 -23.83 -29.54
C GLN A 816 23.68 -25.21 -30.02
N THR A 817 24.19 -25.31 -31.24
CA THR A 817 24.72 -26.56 -31.80
C THR A 817 25.99 -26.97 -31.06
N ALA A 818 26.91 -26.05 -30.79
CA ALA A 818 28.11 -26.32 -30.01
C ALA A 818 27.78 -26.80 -28.59
N LEU A 819 26.84 -26.15 -27.90
CA LEU A 819 26.35 -26.59 -26.59
C LEU A 819 25.80 -28.03 -26.63
N LYS A 820 25.01 -28.34 -27.67
CA LYS A 820 24.43 -29.67 -27.88
C LYS A 820 25.51 -30.72 -28.14
N ASP A 821 26.50 -30.41 -28.99
CA ASP A 821 27.63 -31.30 -29.31
C ASP A 821 28.53 -31.57 -28.09
N GLN A 822 28.67 -30.57 -27.21
CA GLN A 822 29.37 -30.69 -25.93
C GLN A 822 28.53 -31.39 -24.84
N GLY A 823 27.25 -31.70 -25.09
CA GLY A 823 26.33 -32.23 -24.09
C GLY A 823 26.12 -31.29 -22.89
N THR A 824 26.26 -29.97 -23.10
CA THR A 824 26.22 -28.97 -22.04
C THR A 824 24.89 -28.23 -22.06
N VAL A 825 24.16 -28.30 -20.94
CA VAL A 825 22.85 -27.65 -20.80
C VAL A 825 23.00 -26.40 -19.92
N PRO A 826 22.69 -25.21 -20.46
CA PRO A 826 22.60 -23.98 -19.67
C PRO A 826 21.61 -24.10 -18.51
N ARG A 827 21.94 -23.46 -17.39
CA ARG A 827 21.07 -23.31 -16.23
C ARG A 827 21.08 -21.85 -15.79
N GLN A 828 19.99 -21.44 -15.16
CA GLN A 828 19.89 -20.12 -14.55
C GLN A 828 21.06 -19.88 -13.58
N GLY A 829 21.70 -18.73 -13.72
CA GLY A 829 22.83 -18.30 -12.91
C GLY A 829 24.19 -18.84 -13.38
N ASP A 830 24.26 -19.54 -14.52
CA ASP A 830 25.55 -19.92 -15.09
C ASP A 830 26.37 -18.68 -15.49
N ILE A 831 27.69 -18.78 -15.37
CA ILE A 831 28.65 -17.87 -15.98
C ILE A 831 28.95 -18.41 -17.37
N PHE A 832 28.44 -17.75 -18.40
CA PHE A 832 28.49 -18.21 -19.78
C PHE A 832 29.77 -17.73 -20.45
N MET A 833 30.66 -18.66 -20.81
CA MET A 833 31.96 -18.36 -21.39
C MET A 833 32.05 -18.86 -22.84
N ILE A 834 32.56 -18.03 -23.74
CA ILE A 834 32.76 -18.35 -25.15
C ILE A 834 34.23 -18.24 -25.50
N ARG A 835 34.80 -19.33 -26.02
CA ARG A 835 36.13 -19.34 -26.61
C ARG A 835 36.01 -19.16 -28.12
N SER A 836 36.30 -17.94 -28.59
CA SER A 836 36.28 -17.54 -29.99
C SER A 836 37.61 -17.74 -30.72
N GLY A 837 38.72 -17.86 -29.98
CA GLY A 837 40.07 -18.05 -30.51
C GLY A 837 40.87 -16.76 -30.60
N TYR A 838 40.35 -15.64 -30.10
CA TYR A 838 41.03 -14.34 -30.15
C TYR A 838 42.34 -14.35 -29.36
N VAL A 839 42.33 -14.83 -28.11
CA VAL A 839 43.55 -14.95 -27.29
C VAL A 839 44.54 -15.96 -27.90
N LYS A 840 44.04 -17.08 -28.46
CA LYS A 840 44.88 -18.05 -29.19
C LYS A 840 45.66 -17.36 -30.32
N ARG A 841 44.94 -16.67 -31.22
CA ARG A 841 45.56 -15.97 -32.37
C ARG A 841 46.53 -14.89 -31.91
N HIS A 842 46.18 -14.16 -30.85
CA HIS A 842 47.07 -13.14 -30.28
C HIS A 842 48.38 -13.76 -29.78
N ASN A 843 48.30 -14.84 -28.99
CA ASN A 843 49.47 -15.51 -28.43
C ASN A 843 50.39 -16.09 -29.52
N GLU A 844 49.83 -16.59 -30.62
CA GLU A 844 50.57 -17.14 -31.76
C GLU A 844 51.16 -16.08 -32.70
N ALA A 845 50.63 -14.86 -32.68
CA ALA A 845 51.05 -13.78 -33.58
C ALA A 845 52.35 -13.08 -33.16
N SER A 846 53.04 -12.51 -34.14
CA SER A 846 54.21 -11.65 -33.92
C SER A 846 53.82 -10.28 -33.35
N SER A 847 54.75 -9.60 -32.68
CA SER A 847 54.51 -8.25 -32.11
C SER A 847 54.04 -7.23 -33.17
N LYS A 848 54.54 -7.32 -34.42
CA LYS A 848 54.06 -6.47 -35.53
C LYS A 848 52.62 -6.75 -35.93
N GLU A 849 52.20 -8.02 -35.95
CA GLU A 849 50.81 -8.38 -36.23
C GLU A 849 49.89 -7.91 -35.10
N ARG A 850 50.33 -8.07 -33.84
CA ARG A 850 49.60 -7.56 -32.67
C ARG A 850 49.38 -6.06 -32.78
N GLU A 851 50.44 -5.28 -32.99
CA GLU A 851 50.34 -3.82 -33.17
C GLU A 851 49.36 -3.44 -34.29
N ALA A 852 49.46 -4.11 -35.45
CA ALA A 852 48.59 -3.82 -36.59
C ALA A 852 47.10 -4.12 -36.33
N CYS A 853 46.81 -5.19 -35.58
CA CYS A 853 45.45 -5.72 -35.41
C CYS A 853 44.77 -5.31 -34.11
N THR A 854 45.50 -4.94 -33.05
CA THR A 854 44.91 -4.64 -31.73
C THR A 854 45.06 -3.19 -31.28
N PHE A 855 46.03 -2.44 -31.82
CA PHE A 855 46.28 -1.06 -31.41
C PHE A 855 45.29 -0.05 -32.03
N GLY A 856 44.86 0.94 -31.24
CA GLY A 856 43.99 2.03 -31.71
C GLY A 856 42.49 1.77 -31.54
N ILE A 857 41.65 2.50 -32.28
CA ILE A 857 40.18 2.48 -32.15
C ILE A 857 39.56 1.72 -33.33
N GLY A 858 38.53 0.91 -33.07
CA GLY A 858 37.68 0.33 -34.12
C GLY A 858 38.29 -0.86 -34.86
N LYS A 859 39.25 -1.58 -34.24
CA LYS A 859 39.82 -2.80 -34.81
C LYS A 859 38.76 -3.91 -34.82
N PRO A 860 38.57 -4.60 -35.96
CA PRO A 860 37.56 -5.66 -36.05
C PRO A 860 37.94 -6.85 -35.16
N ALA A 861 36.93 -7.50 -34.60
CA ALA A 861 37.10 -8.71 -33.81
C ALA A 861 35.87 -9.61 -33.92
N ILE A 862 36.12 -10.91 -33.80
CA ILE A 862 35.07 -11.91 -33.67
C ILE A 862 34.30 -11.71 -32.37
N GLY A 863 33.03 -12.07 -32.39
CA GLY A 863 32.21 -12.12 -31.18
C GLY A 863 30.80 -12.61 -31.48
N VAL A 864 29.95 -12.61 -30.46
CA VAL A 864 28.57 -13.06 -30.59
C VAL A 864 27.78 -12.14 -31.52
N ALA A 865 26.92 -12.72 -32.38
CA ALA A 865 25.99 -11.96 -33.19
C ALA A 865 25.07 -11.11 -32.31
N ALA A 866 25.14 -9.79 -32.45
CA ALA A 866 24.25 -8.86 -31.75
C ALA A 866 22.99 -8.62 -32.60
N ASP A 867 22.02 -9.51 -32.47
CA ASP A 867 20.68 -9.41 -33.06
C ASP A 867 19.59 -9.78 -32.04
N GLU A 868 18.34 -9.50 -32.39
CA GLU A 868 17.20 -9.68 -31.49
C GLU A 868 17.06 -11.12 -30.99
N GLU A 869 17.30 -12.09 -31.87
CA GLU A 869 17.14 -13.51 -31.56
C GLU A 869 18.16 -13.96 -30.52
N THR A 870 19.43 -13.59 -30.74
CA THR A 870 20.52 -13.92 -29.83
C THR A 870 20.36 -13.21 -28.48
N VAL A 871 20.00 -11.91 -28.50
CA VAL A 871 19.74 -11.12 -27.28
C VAL A 871 18.58 -11.71 -26.48
N ARG A 872 17.48 -12.09 -27.14
CA ARG A 872 16.33 -12.74 -26.49
C ARG A 872 16.72 -14.08 -25.87
N TRP A 873 17.44 -14.93 -26.60
CA TRP A 873 17.86 -16.22 -26.09
C TRP A 873 18.77 -16.08 -24.86
N MET A 874 19.74 -15.18 -24.90
CA MET A 874 20.64 -14.89 -23.77
C MET A 874 19.86 -14.42 -22.54
N TYR A 875 18.86 -13.56 -22.72
CA TYR A 875 17.97 -13.13 -21.64
C TYR A 875 17.17 -14.30 -21.06
N ASP A 876 16.58 -15.14 -21.91
CA ASP A 876 15.77 -16.29 -21.50
C ASP A 876 16.59 -17.33 -20.70
N GLN A 877 17.89 -17.46 -20.95
CA GLN A 877 18.77 -18.35 -20.18
C GLN A 877 19.05 -17.85 -18.76
N HIS A 878 18.88 -16.56 -18.48
CA HIS A 878 19.18 -15.94 -17.17
C HIS A 878 20.60 -16.25 -16.69
N PHE A 879 21.61 -15.92 -17.49
CA PHE A 879 23.01 -16.03 -17.09
C PHE A 879 23.39 -14.98 -16.04
N ALA A 880 24.31 -15.33 -15.13
CA ALA A 880 24.80 -14.40 -14.12
C ALA A 880 25.85 -13.42 -14.67
N ALA A 881 26.57 -13.83 -15.72
CA ALA A 881 27.56 -13.04 -16.44
C ALA A 881 27.82 -13.65 -17.83
N HIS A 882 28.25 -12.81 -18.77
CA HIS A 882 28.69 -13.23 -20.11
C HIS A 882 30.18 -12.97 -20.26
N VAL A 883 30.93 -13.94 -20.77
CA VAL A 883 32.39 -13.89 -20.80
C VAL A 883 32.90 -14.35 -22.16
N GLY A 884 33.87 -13.65 -22.71
CA GLY A 884 34.58 -14.03 -23.92
C GLY A 884 36.09 -13.85 -23.81
N ASP A 885 36.82 -14.53 -24.68
CA ASP A 885 38.26 -14.35 -24.89
C ASP A 885 38.59 -13.21 -25.88
N THR A 886 37.59 -12.47 -26.35
CA THR A 886 37.74 -11.38 -27.34
C THR A 886 37.66 -9.99 -26.67
N VAL A 887 37.96 -8.93 -27.42
CA VAL A 887 37.99 -7.52 -26.97
C VAL A 887 36.63 -6.88 -26.74
N ALA A 888 35.56 -7.54 -27.19
CA ALA A 888 34.18 -7.18 -26.97
C ALA A 888 33.35 -8.46 -26.96
N PHE A 889 32.35 -8.61 -26.07
CA PHE A 889 31.55 -9.84 -26.08
C PHE A 889 30.80 -10.07 -27.42
N GLU A 890 30.24 -9.00 -28.01
CA GLU A 890 29.71 -9.01 -29.37
C GLU A 890 30.79 -8.89 -30.45
N ALA A 891 30.45 -9.28 -31.69
CA ALA A 891 31.29 -8.99 -32.83
C ALA A 891 31.51 -7.49 -33.00
N TRP A 892 32.78 -7.09 -33.19
CA TRP A 892 33.18 -5.68 -33.20
C TRP A 892 33.70 -5.25 -34.58
N PRO A 893 33.38 -4.03 -35.06
CA PRO A 893 32.44 -3.07 -34.47
C PRO A 893 30.97 -3.55 -34.53
N PRO A 894 30.08 -3.04 -33.66
CA PRO A 894 28.66 -3.35 -33.72
C PRO A 894 28.09 -2.99 -35.09
N SER A 895 27.08 -3.73 -35.55
CA SER A 895 26.49 -3.47 -36.88
C SER A 895 25.78 -2.11 -36.86
N PRO A 896 26.13 -1.16 -37.75
CA PRO A 896 25.43 0.12 -37.81
C PRO A 896 23.98 0.00 -38.30
N ALA A 897 23.58 -1.16 -38.81
CA ALA A 897 22.23 -1.44 -39.28
C ALA A 897 21.32 -2.07 -38.20
N ARG A 898 21.86 -2.41 -37.01
CA ARG A 898 21.12 -3.07 -35.93
C ARG A 898 21.21 -2.22 -34.65
N ASP A 899 20.08 -2.02 -33.98
CA ASP A 899 20.02 -1.35 -32.67
C ASP A 899 20.44 -2.26 -31.48
N TYR A 900 21.13 -3.37 -31.76
CA TYR A 900 21.49 -4.40 -30.78
C TYR A 900 23.00 -4.37 -30.51
N SER A 901 23.37 -4.25 -29.24
CA SER A 901 24.75 -4.37 -28.73
C SER A 901 24.72 -5.02 -27.35
N PHE A 902 25.56 -6.03 -27.11
CA PHE A 902 25.59 -6.73 -25.83
C PHE A 902 26.16 -5.87 -24.72
N HIS A 903 27.03 -4.88 -25.01
CA HIS A 903 27.43 -3.87 -24.04
C HIS A 903 26.22 -3.14 -23.46
N ASN A 904 25.32 -2.65 -24.32
CA ASN A 904 24.11 -1.96 -23.88
C ASN A 904 23.11 -2.92 -23.22
N TRP A 905 22.78 -4.04 -23.85
CA TRP A 905 21.77 -4.98 -23.33
C TRP A 905 22.21 -5.65 -22.04
N SER A 906 23.44 -6.14 -21.96
CA SER A 906 23.95 -6.79 -20.74
C SER A 906 24.14 -5.77 -19.63
N LEU A 907 24.91 -4.70 -19.85
CA LEU A 907 25.29 -3.79 -18.76
C LEU A 907 24.14 -2.86 -18.36
N VAL A 908 23.45 -2.22 -19.33
CA VAL A 908 22.49 -1.14 -19.05
C VAL A 908 21.07 -1.67 -18.82
N TRP A 909 20.63 -2.66 -19.61
CA TRP A 909 19.26 -3.16 -19.51
C TRP A 909 19.11 -4.29 -18.49
N TRP A 910 20.02 -5.28 -18.50
CA TRP A 910 19.89 -6.48 -17.65
C TRP A 910 20.67 -6.38 -16.34
N GLY A 911 21.74 -5.58 -16.31
CA GLY A 911 22.64 -5.53 -15.16
C GLY A 911 23.52 -6.78 -15.07
N THR A 912 23.86 -7.35 -16.23
CA THR A 912 24.69 -8.53 -16.41
C THR A 912 26.12 -8.09 -16.77
N PRO A 913 27.13 -8.40 -15.94
CA PRO A 913 28.53 -8.08 -16.23
C PRO A 913 29.04 -8.77 -17.51
N LEU A 914 29.98 -8.12 -18.16
CA LEU A 914 30.73 -8.66 -19.31
C LEU A 914 32.17 -8.95 -18.91
N GLY A 915 32.67 -10.13 -19.25
CA GLY A 915 34.07 -10.50 -19.14
C GLY A 915 34.74 -10.54 -20.51
N GLU A 916 35.88 -9.89 -20.66
CA GLU A 916 36.56 -9.74 -21.95
C GLU A 916 38.05 -10.06 -21.84
N LEU A 917 38.63 -10.57 -22.94
CA LEU A 917 40.03 -10.99 -23.03
C LEU A 917 40.43 -12.07 -22.02
N TRP A 918 39.54 -12.98 -21.66
CA TRP A 918 39.86 -14.08 -20.74
C TRP A 918 40.71 -15.15 -21.43
N ASP A 919 41.67 -15.72 -20.71
CA ASP A 919 42.45 -16.85 -21.21
C ASP A 919 41.67 -18.16 -21.02
N LEU A 920 40.95 -18.55 -22.08
CA LEU A 920 40.14 -19.76 -22.09
C LEU A 920 40.88 -20.96 -22.73
N GLU A 921 42.14 -20.82 -23.13
CA GLU A 921 42.89 -21.86 -23.84
C GLU A 921 43.16 -23.06 -22.94
N SER A 922 43.71 -22.80 -21.74
CA SER A 922 43.97 -23.86 -20.76
C SER A 922 42.69 -24.49 -20.24
N LEU A 923 41.60 -23.71 -20.16
CA LEU A 923 40.28 -24.19 -19.75
C LEU A 923 39.69 -25.16 -20.78
N ALA A 924 39.79 -24.85 -22.07
CA ALA A 924 39.30 -25.73 -23.14
C ALA A 924 40.01 -27.09 -23.12
N VAL A 925 41.33 -27.10 -22.91
CA VAL A 925 42.13 -28.33 -22.75
C VAL A 925 41.70 -29.12 -21.50
N ALA A 926 41.42 -28.45 -20.39
CA ALA A 926 40.90 -29.10 -19.18
C ALA A 926 39.50 -29.69 -19.42
N CYS A 927 38.59 -28.94 -20.05
CA CYS A 927 37.25 -29.41 -20.42
C CYS A 927 37.31 -30.68 -21.27
N GLU A 928 38.18 -30.69 -22.29
CA GLU A 928 38.40 -31.86 -23.13
C GLU A 928 38.90 -33.06 -22.32
N ARG A 929 39.91 -32.86 -21.48
CA ARG A 929 40.48 -33.92 -20.64
C ARG A 929 39.46 -34.54 -19.70
N HIS A 930 38.57 -33.73 -19.14
CA HIS A 930 37.51 -34.19 -18.24
C HIS A 930 36.25 -34.66 -18.98
N GLY A 931 36.16 -34.46 -20.30
CA GLY A 931 34.97 -34.79 -21.09
C GLY A 931 33.73 -33.98 -20.68
N ARG A 932 33.91 -32.77 -20.13
CA ARG A 932 32.82 -31.90 -19.65
C ARG A 932 33.16 -30.42 -19.83
N TRP A 933 32.15 -29.60 -20.13
CA TRP A 933 32.30 -28.16 -20.36
C TRP A 933 31.58 -27.32 -19.29
N SER A 934 31.41 -27.90 -18.10
CA SER A 934 30.90 -27.21 -16.91
C SER A 934 31.84 -27.46 -15.73
N PHE A 935 32.01 -26.46 -14.89
CA PHE A 935 32.97 -26.44 -13.78
C PHE A 935 32.51 -25.45 -12.69
N PHE A 936 33.08 -25.57 -11.50
CA PHE A 936 32.90 -24.55 -10.46
C PHE A 936 33.75 -23.33 -10.82
N PHE A 937 33.18 -22.15 -10.65
CA PHE A 937 33.81 -20.89 -11.01
C PHE A 937 33.85 -19.95 -9.82
N THR A 938 34.99 -19.30 -9.63
CA THR A 938 35.15 -18.21 -8.66
C THR A 938 35.95 -17.06 -9.28
N SER A 939 35.54 -15.83 -8.97
CA SER A 939 36.24 -14.60 -9.32
C SER A 939 36.13 -13.59 -8.18
N ALA A 940 37.25 -12.95 -7.89
CA ALA A 940 37.38 -11.93 -6.86
C ALA A 940 38.00 -10.65 -7.44
N PRO A 941 37.18 -9.77 -8.07
CA PRO A 941 37.66 -8.51 -8.62
C PRO A 941 38.37 -7.64 -7.58
N LEU A 942 39.19 -6.69 -8.04
CA LEU A 942 39.83 -5.70 -7.18
C LEU A 942 38.77 -4.92 -6.40
N HIS A 943 38.95 -4.85 -5.08
CA HIS A 943 38.00 -4.21 -4.19
C HIS A 943 38.16 -2.67 -4.19
N VAL A 944 37.91 -2.06 -5.35
CA VAL A 944 38.02 -0.60 -5.56
C VAL A 944 36.64 0.03 -5.47
N LYS A 945 36.41 0.82 -4.42
CA LYS A 945 35.14 1.51 -4.20
C LYS A 945 34.77 2.39 -5.40
N GLY A 946 33.59 2.17 -5.96
CA GLY A 946 33.11 2.88 -7.15
C GLY A 946 33.78 2.48 -8.47
N GLY A 947 34.60 1.43 -8.50
CA GLY A 947 35.34 0.95 -9.68
C GLY A 947 34.43 0.71 -10.90
N VAL A 948 34.95 1.06 -12.08
CA VAL A 948 34.22 0.96 -13.37
C VAL A 948 34.42 -0.41 -14.03
N ALA A 949 35.63 -0.96 -13.92
CA ALA A 949 36.03 -2.26 -14.42
C ALA A 949 37.09 -2.83 -13.47
N SER A 950 37.45 -4.10 -13.64
CA SER A 950 38.48 -4.75 -12.84
C SER A 950 39.08 -5.96 -13.56
N PRO A 951 40.37 -6.28 -13.36
CA PRO A 951 40.87 -7.63 -13.60
C PRO A 951 39.99 -8.67 -12.89
N PRO A 952 39.77 -9.86 -13.46
CA PRO A 952 38.77 -10.79 -12.96
C PRO A 952 39.25 -11.62 -11.77
N CYS A 953 40.54 -11.94 -11.66
CA CYS A 953 41.07 -12.88 -10.65
C CYS A 953 40.23 -14.16 -10.58
N ALA A 954 40.09 -14.80 -11.74
CA ALA A 954 39.15 -15.87 -12.04
C ALA A 954 39.82 -17.25 -12.09
N ILE A 955 39.17 -18.23 -11.45
CA ILE A 955 39.62 -19.61 -11.39
C ILE A 955 38.44 -20.55 -11.69
N ALA A 956 38.66 -21.50 -12.60
CA ALA A 956 37.80 -22.65 -12.84
C ALA A 956 38.30 -23.86 -12.07
N ILE A 957 37.40 -24.68 -11.51
CA ILE A 957 37.70 -25.86 -10.71
C ILE A 957 36.79 -27.04 -11.10
N PHE A 958 37.40 -28.19 -11.42
CA PHE A 958 36.73 -29.42 -11.87
C PHE A 958 36.67 -30.50 -10.80
#